data_AF-A0A2V4BMK6-F1
#
_entry.id   AF-A0A2V4BMK6-F1
#
_cell.length_a   1.000
_cell.length_b   1.000
_cell.length_c   1.000
_cell.angle_alpha   90.00
_cell.angle_beta   90.00
_cell.angle_gamma   90.00
#
_symmetry.space_group_name_H-M   'P 1'
#
loop_
_entity.id
_entity.type
_entity.pdbx_description
1 polymer ?
#
loop_
_entity_poly.entity_id
_entity_poly.type
_entity_poly.pdbx_seq_one_letter_code
_entity_poly.pdbx_strand_id
1 'polypeptide(L)'
;MKRIFLNKLFLASSGILLFAYSIIYACADGYDWDYFGYNSNFTPETFADKSYSPLFLSGDIFYGIRFDSEHNSRFNDNIKSDWETFLKGKADAPTVKYFMIGLDDERSYEKRDKRPENKVEIEQLHVFYKTKKENKASLKWGKKISLKDNKIKSFIEFLYLAQKIETVSLGDSYWSYEPVVAKTFDDAKMIQSIENVYNTTSDPFLKNRYWFLTMKARFYSKDKQKAILFFNKTEANVVKNTLYYRALAYVAGINYKQKKYAVSNYLYAKVFDKCPEMRVVTAYCFNPKSEFDWNKSLAMAKNNKEKAALWAIHGYHKDEKQGIEKIYELDPKSEHLNYLVTRIVNKQEESINNSFTQDAGGNVSMKQQSIAENRTENYAKLDKNAFDLIAKISAAGNTQRPYLWDIALGYLQTLKGDYENADRNFDKAEKTLPKTELAGYQLRLLRFVNNMSKIDKLTDKNEKTILADLNWLYNELPKTYKGQDFRYQNASSWSRNYLSVLYRAKSDPVMEEIFRESRYSYWNDGNAFYDNEKNLQAIKTFLSKPNKTEIEKIGAGIYNLKLKDINNFQAVQATFQNKISEAIGFMQQTDSVQYQTFLGNPFNGNIKDCHDCDHAAYQKKKYSYLDFLNTIKIMQEKLAQKEDVYTNSLLLGNAFYNITHFGNGRTFYEITIIGYGSSPYSFRDSMEQMITNCDLPKMYYQKAFEAATTKEQKAKCIYLMSKCERNQYYNDKYNKVNSWWEIQEDKVNFIAWNGFKTLQKDYSDTKYYQDVIAECGYFNTYVNQ
;
A
#
# COMPACT_ATOMS: atom_id res chain seq x y z
N MET A 1 -35.24 -42.58 8.74
CA MET A 1 -33.81 -42.31 8.45
C MET A 1 -33.48 -40.99 7.74
N LYS A 2 -34.45 -40.19 7.23
CA LYS A 2 -34.14 -38.92 6.52
C LYS A 2 -33.90 -37.69 7.42
N ARG A 3 -34.42 -37.66 8.67
CA ARG A 3 -34.33 -36.46 9.55
C ARG A 3 -33.01 -36.29 10.31
N ILE A 4 -32.28 -37.38 10.57
CA ILE A 4 -31.01 -37.34 11.32
C ILE A 4 -29.82 -36.95 10.41
N PHE A 5 -29.93 -37.20 9.10
CA PHE A 5 -28.88 -36.90 8.13
C PHE A 5 -28.80 -35.39 7.78
N LEU A 6 -29.95 -34.70 7.75
CA LEU A 6 -30.05 -33.26 7.47
C LEU A 6 -29.45 -32.39 8.58
N ASN A 7 -29.61 -32.75 9.86
CA ASN A 7 -29.04 -31.98 10.98
C ASN A 7 -27.50 -32.07 11.03
N LYS A 8 -26.92 -33.21 10.63
CA LYS A 8 -25.45 -33.36 10.56
C LYS A 8 -24.84 -32.62 9.37
N LEU A 9 -25.55 -32.54 8.25
CA LEU A 9 -25.13 -31.74 7.09
C LEU A 9 -25.22 -30.24 7.37
N PHE A 10 -26.23 -29.77 8.11
CA PHE A 10 -26.35 -28.36 8.50
C PHE A 10 -25.26 -27.93 9.48
N LEU A 11 -24.89 -28.78 10.46
CA LEU A 11 -23.77 -28.52 11.37
C LEU A 11 -22.40 -28.57 10.67
N ALA A 12 -22.21 -29.45 9.69
CA ALA A 12 -20.99 -29.51 8.89
C ALA A 12 -20.84 -28.32 7.92
N SER A 13 -21.94 -27.86 7.30
CA SER A 13 -21.93 -26.69 6.42
C SER A 13 -21.83 -25.36 7.19
N SER A 14 -22.38 -25.29 8.41
CA SER A 14 -22.18 -24.15 9.32
C SER A 14 -20.73 -24.05 9.82
N GLY A 15 -20.08 -25.19 10.07
CA GLY A 15 -18.67 -25.24 10.44
C GLY A 15 -17.75 -24.80 9.31
N ILE A 16 -18.04 -25.19 8.06
CA ILE A 16 -17.23 -24.82 6.89
C ILE A 16 -17.42 -23.34 6.53
N LEU A 17 -18.61 -22.75 6.71
CA LEU A 17 -18.82 -21.32 6.50
C LEU A 17 -18.10 -20.45 7.55
N LEU A 18 -17.99 -20.91 8.81
CA LEU A 18 -17.24 -20.21 9.86
C LEU A 18 -15.71 -20.37 9.71
N PHE A 19 -15.24 -21.49 9.14
CA PHE A 19 -13.82 -21.66 8.79
C PHE A 19 -13.44 -20.93 7.49
N ALA A 20 -14.36 -20.82 6.52
CA ALA A 20 -14.13 -20.04 5.31
C ALA A 20 -14.06 -18.54 5.61
N TYR A 21 -14.89 -18.02 6.53
CA TYR A 21 -14.85 -16.60 6.90
C TYR A 21 -13.54 -16.18 7.60
N SER A 22 -12.81 -17.13 8.21
CA SER A 22 -11.50 -16.87 8.83
C SER A 22 -10.31 -17.09 7.90
N ILE A 23 -10.52 -17.69 6.73
CA ILE A 23 -9.46 -17.98 5.73
C ILE A 23 -9.56 -17.04 4.51
N ILE A 24 -10.73 -16.44 4.23
CA ILE A 24 -10.91 -15.52 3.09
C ILE A 24 -10.16 -14.19 3.26
N TYR A 25 -9.69 -13.83 4.47
CA TYR A 25 -8.85 -12.65 4.66
C TYR A 25 -7.37 -12.85 4.22
N ALA A 26 -6.98 -14.06 3.79
CA ALA A 26 -5.60 -14.38 3.44
C ALA A 26 -5.29 -14.39 1.94
N CYS A 27 -6.29 -14.19 1.07
CA CYS A 27 -6.09 -14.10 -0.38
C CYS A 27 -6.95 -12.99 -0.98
N ALA A 28 -6.71 -11.75 -0.55
CA ALA A 28 -6.95 -10.61 -1.42
C ALA A 28 -5.56 -10.12 -1.85
N ASP A 29 -5.25 -10.22 -3.15
CA ASP A 29 -4.09 -9.60 -3.79
C ASP A 29 -4.26 -8.06 -3.77
N GLY A 30 -4.39 -7.49 -2.57
CA GLY A 30 -4.38 -6.07 -2.31
C GLY A 30 -2.93 -5.62 -2.26
N TYR A 31 -2.45 -5.07 -3.37
CA TYR A 31 -1.19 -4.38 -3.43
C TYR A 31 -1.06 -3.33 -2.30
N ASP A 32 -0.34 -3.72 -1.25
CA ASP A 32 0.87 -3.07 -0.75
C ASP A 32 0.81 -1.64 -0.15
N TRP A 33 -0.31 -1.22 0.44
CA TRP A 33 -0.34 -0.02 1.27
C TRP A 33 -1.11 -0.26 2.56
N ASP A 34 -0.51 0.06 3.71
CA ASP A 34 -1.21 0.11 5.00
C ASP A 34 -2.29 1.20 4.88
N TYR A 35 -3.51 0.77 4.50
CA TYR A 35 -4.67 1.60 4.20
C TYR A 35 -4.96 2.63 5.31
N PHE A 36 -4.49 2.36 6.54
CA PHE A 36 -4.73 3.17 7.73
C PHE A 36 -3.73 4.30 7.96
N GLY A 37 -2.56 4.28 7.30
CA GLY A 37 -1.58 5.35 7.41
C GLY A 37 -2.09 6.68 6.83
N TYR A 38 -2.99 6.62 5.85
CA TYR A 38 -3.46 7.79 5.10
C TYR A 38 -4.97 8.10 5.25
N ASN A 39 -5.77 7.15 5.76
CA ASN A 39 -7.24 7.24 5.81
C ASN A 39 -7.81 7.57 7.21
N SER A 40 -7.04 8.26 8.06
CA SER A 40 -7.53 8.75 9.36
C SER A 40 -6.98 10.13 9.69
N ASN A 41 -7.77 10.93 10.42
CA ASN A 41 -7.37 12.23 10.96
C ASN A 41 -6.80 12.12 12.38
N PHE A 42 -6.89 10.95 13.01
CA PHE A 42 -6.47 10.74 14.38
C PHE A 42 -5.16 9.95 14.42
N THR A 43 -4.06 10.63 14.78
CA THR A 43 -2.70 10.09 14.77
C THR A 43 -2.38 9.40 16.11
N PRO A 44 -2.44 8.06 16.22
CA PRO A 44 -2.13 7.35 17.46
C PRO A 44 -0.69 7.56 17.96
N GLU A 45 0.27 7.76 17.06
CA GLU A 45 1.69 8.03 17.34
C GLU A 45 1.88 9.28 18.22
N THR A 46 0.93 10.20 18.18
CA THR A 46 0.92 11.41 19.02
C THR A 46 0.74 11.09 20.49
N PHE A 47 -0.05 10.05 20.81
CA PHE A 47 -0.61 9.88 22.16
C PHE A 47 -0.34 8.54 22.80
N ALA A 48 -0.10 7.48 22.04
CA ALA A 48 0.23 6.17 22.57
C ALA A 48 1.76 5.98 22.64
N ASP A 49 2.22 5.18 23.61
CA ASP A 49 3.64 4.86 23.70
C ASP A 49 4.11 4.13 22.42
N LYS A 50 5.27 4.53 21.89
CA LYS A 50 5.82 4.02 20.63
C LYS A 50 5.87 2.50 20.56
N SER A 51 6.06 1.82 21.68
CA SER A 51 6.11 0.36 21.70
C SER A 51 4.77 -0.35 21.48
N TYR A 52 3.65 0.39 21.40
CA TYR A 52 2.36 -0.13 20.90
C TYR A 52 2.15 0.13 19.41
N SER A 53 3.05 0.84 18.72
CA SER A 53 2.83 1.24 17.32
C SER A 53 2.42 0.09 16.40
N PRO A 54 3.07 -1.11 16.44
CA PRO A 54 2.63 -2.25 15.64
C PRO A 54 1.20 -2.75 15.91
N LEU A 55 0.58 -2.31 17.01
CA LEU A 55 -0.76 -2.72 17.45
C LEU A 55 -1.80 -1.63 17.20
N PHE A 56 -1.45 -0.52 16.55
CA PHE A 56 -2.43 0.44 16.06
C PHE A 56 -3.34 -0.19 14.99
N LEU A 57 -4.44 0.48 14.66
CA LEU A 57 -5.39 -0.05 13.68
C LEU A 57 -4.69 -0.13 12.31
N SER A 58 -4.79 -1.30 11.67
CA SER A 58 -4.18 -1.60 10.38
C SER A 58 -5.03 -2.65 9.63
N GLY A 59 -4.88 -2.70 8.32
CA GLY A 59 -5.48 -3.71 7.45
C GLY A 59 -4.64 -4.98 7.40
N ASP A 60 -3.38 -4.86 7.80
CA ASP A 60 -2.49 -5.98 8.05
C ASP A 60 -2.63 -6.51 9.49
N ILE A 61 -1.93 -7.61 9.80
CA ILE A 61 -1.87 -8.13 11.17
C ILE A 61 -1.25 -7.10 12.12
N PHE A 62 -0.15 -6.44 11.71
CA PHE A 62 0.54 -5.43 12.50
C PHE A 62 0.78 -4.16 11.69
N TYR A 63 0.41 -3.02 12.28
CA TYR A 63 0.61 -1.69 11.71
C TYR A 63 2.09 -1.43 11.39
N GLY A 64 2.37 -0.91 10.19
CA GLY A 64 3.71 -0.53 9.73
C GLY A 64 4.72 -1.66 9.48
N ILE A 65 4.47 -2.89 9.97
CA ILE A 65 5.39 -4.05 9.79
C ILE A 65 4.74 -5.24 9.10
N ARG A 66 3.43 -5.18 8.83
CA ARG A 66 2.57 -6.22 8.25
C ARG A 66 2.47 -7.49 9.09
N PHE A 67 3.56 -8.23 9.18
CA PHE A 67 3.68 -9.49 9.90
C PHE A 67 4.89 -9.47 10.83
N ASP A 68 4.91 -10.36 11.82
CA ASP A 68 6.14 -10.56 12.60
C ASP A 68 7.20 -11.26 11.72
N SER A 69 8.15 -10.50 11.18
CA SER A 69 9.20 -10.99 10.27
C SER A 69 10.62 -10.92 10.85
N GLU A 70 10.85 -10.08 11.87
CA GLU A 70 12.18 -9.81 12.45
C GLU A 70 12.68 -10.90 13.42
N HIS A 71 12.31 -12.17 13.19
CA HIS A 71 12.61 -13.27 14.10
C HIS A 71 14.11 -13.46 14.38
N ASN A 72 14.97 -13.19 13.39
CA ASN A 72 16.41 -13.37 13.48
C ASN A 72 17.15 -12.10 13.96
N SER A 73 16.55 -10.91 13.83
CA SER A 73 17.25 -9.63 13.95
C SER A 73 16.73 -8.70 15.05
N ARG A 74 15.51 -8.89 15.58
CA ARG A 74 14.83 -7.92 16.47
C ARG A 74 15.67 -7.42 17.66
N PHE A 75 16.53 -8.28 18.21
CA PHE A 75 17.33 -7.95 19.39
C PHE A 75 18.79 -7.63 19.08
N ASN A 76 19.18 -7.56 17.80
CA ASN A 76 20.58 -7.38 17.41
C ASN A 76 21.18 -6.11 18.03
N ASP A 77 20.45 -4.99 17.99
CA ASP A 77 20.94 -3.73 18.54
C ASP A 77 21.04 -3.75 20.07
N ASN A 78 20.04 -4.30 20.77
CA ASN A 78 20.10 -4.44 22.23
C ASN A 78 21.29 -5.33 22.65
N ILE A 79 21.44 -6.49 22.04
CA ILE A 79 22.50 -7.45 22.39
C ILE A 79 23.86 -6.86 22.01
N LYS A 80 23.98 -6.15 20.89
CA LYS A 80 25.22 -5.47 20.46
C LYS A 80 25.63 -4.42 21.48
N SER A 81 24.73 -3.51 21.85
CA SER A 81 24.98 -2.45 22.83
C SER A 81 25.43 -2.99 24.19
N ASP A 82 24.81 -4.09 24.64
CA ASP A 82 25.21 -4.81 25.85
C ASP A 82 26.67 -5.28 25.81
N TRP A 83 27.10 -5.92 24.71
CA TRP A 83 28.47 -6.42 24.56
C TRP A 83 29.49 -5.32 24.34
N GLU A 84 29.15 -4.26 23.60
CA GLU A 84 29.97 -3.05 23.48
C GLU A 84 30.24 -2.42 24.85
N THR A 85 29.21 -2.35 25.69
CA THR A 85 29.33 -1.86 27.07
C THR A 85 30.24 -2.76 27.91
N PHE A 86 30.07 -4.09 27.83
CA PHE A 86 30.90 -5.04 28.58
C PHE A 86 32.38 -4.99 28.18
N LEU A 87 32.64 -4.79 26.88
CA LEU A 87 33.96 -4.76 26.25
C LEU A 87 34.57 -3.35 26.12
N LYS A 88 33.94 -2.33 26.72
CA LYS A 88 34.42 -0.94 26.66
C LYS A 88 35.90 -0.84 27.00
N GLY A 89 36.68 -0.26 26.08
CA GLY A 89 38.14 -0.10 26.20
C GLY A 89 38.96 -1.37 25.88
N LYS A 90 38.33 -2.47 25.46
CA LYS A 90 38.97 -3.75 25.13
C LYS A 90 38.76 -4.20 23.68
N ALA A 91 37.61 -3.85 23.10
CA ALA A 91 37.31 -3.97 21.68
C ALA A 91 36.51 -2.75 21.22
N ASP A 92 36.69 -2.34 19.97
CA ASP A 92 35.87 -1.28 19.36
C ASP A 92 34.51 -1.81 18.87
N ALA A 93 33.56 -0.91 18.67
CA ALA A 93 32.21 -1.27 18.21
C ALA A 93 32.20 -2.04 16.87
N PRO A 94 33.02 -1.69 15.85
CA PRO A 94 33.11 -2.49 14.63
C PRO A 94 33.57 -3.94 14.87
N THR A 95 34.53 -4.16 15.79
CA THR A 95 34.99 -5.51 16.14
C THR A 95 33.89 -6.31 16.83
N VAL A 96 33.16 -5.71 17.77
CA VAL A 96 32.04 -6.37 18.46
C VAL A 96 30.94 -6.73 17.46
N LYS A 97 30.56 -5.79 16.59
CA LYS A 97 29.58 -5.99 15.51
C LYS A 97 29.98 -7.13 14.58
N TYR A 98 31.24 -7.15 14.13
CA TYR A 98 31.76 -8.20 13.23
C TYR A 98 31.60 -9.60 13.84
N PHE A 99 32.02 -9.79 15.09
CA PHE A 99 31.93 -11.10 15.72
C PHE A 99 30.48 -11.53 15.96
N MET A 100 29.60 -10.60 16.33
CA MET A 100 28.21 -10.93 16.66
C MET A 100 27.30 -11.13 15.44
N ILE A 101 27.34 -10.19 14.50
CA ILE A 101 26.36 -10.09 13.40
C ILE A 101 27.02 -10.49 12.07
N GLY A 102 28.30 -10.18 11.89
CA GLY A 102 29.04 -10.38 10.64
C GLY A 102 29.27 -9.06 9.90
N LEU A 103 29.61 -9.15 8.61
CA LEU A 103 29.66 -7.99 7.71
C LEU A 103 28.24 -7.63 7.26
N ASP A 104 27.98 -6.36 6.97
CA ASP A 104 26.68 -5.81 6.58
C ASP A 104 26.17 -6.28 5.19
N ASP A 105 26.89 -7.18 4.51
CA ASP A 105 26.44 -7.72 3.23
C ASP A 105 25.20 -8.61 3.44
N GLU A 106 24.06 -8.18 2.89
CA GLU A 106 22.95 -9.07 2.61
C GLU A 106 23.51 -10.31 1.90
N ARG A 107 23.36 -11.48 2.53
CA ARG A 107 23.88 -12.71 1.94
C ARG A 107 23.12 -12.96 0.64
N SER A 108 23.78 -12.70 -0.48
CA SER A 108 23.26 -13.03 -1.80
C SER A 108 22.87 -14.51 -1.86
N TYR A 109 21.88 -14.84 -2.69
CA TYR A 109 21.37 -16.20 -2.87
C TYR A 109 22.47 -17.25 -3.03
N GLU A 110 23.52 -16.91 -3.80
CA GLU A 110 24.69 -17.76 -4.08
C GLU A 110 25.59 -18.04 -2.86
N LYS A 111 25.47 -17.24 -1.79
CA LYS A 111 26.29 -17.34 -0.57
C LYS A 111 25.51 -17.91 0.62
N ARG A 112 24.25 -18.33 0.46
CA ARG A 112 23.38 -18.83 1.55
C ARG A 112 23.95 -20.07 2.26
N ASP A 113 24.55 -20.98 1.49
CA ASP A 113 25.11 -22.24 1.99
C ASP A 113 26.54 -22.07 2.53
N LYS A 114 27.15 -20.89 2.32
CA LYS A 114 28.49 -20.59 2.83
C LYS A 114 28.41 -20.12 4.28
N ARG A 115 29.18 -20.78 5.14
CA ARG A 115 29.31 -20.37 6.53
C ARG A 115 29.99 -18.99 6.62
N PRO A 116 29.40 -18.02 7.35
CA PRO A 116 30.00 -16.70 7.52
C PRO A 116 31.42 -16.76 8.11
N GLU A 117 32.32 -15.92 7.60
CA GLU A 117 33.73 -15.91 8.02
C GLU A 117 33.88 -15.66 9.52
N ASN A 118 33.11 -14.72 10.09
CA ASN A 118 33.12 -14.42 11.52
C ASN A 118 32.83 -15.67 12.37
N LYS A 119 31.90 -16.54 11.96
CA LYS A 119 31.58 -17.80 12.65
C LYS A 119 32.74 -18.80 12.60
N VAL A 120 33.47 -18.86 11.49
CA VAL A 120 34.66 -19.70 11.35
C VAL A 120 35.79 -19.17 12.24
N GLU A 121 35.99 -17.85 12.27
CA GLU A 121 37.02 -17.22 13.09
C GLU A 121 36.77 -17.36 14.59
N ILE A 122 35.51 -17.33 15.04
CA ILE A 122 35.13 -17.64 16.43
C ILE A 122 35.55 -19.06 16.80
N GLU A 123 35.35 -20.05 15.93
CA GLU A 123 35.79 -21.43 16.20
C GLU A 123 37.31 -21.56 16.27
N GLN A 124 38.02 -20.88 15.36
CA GLN A 124 39.48 -20.88 15.38
C GLN A 124 40.03 -20.21 16.64
N LEU A 125 39.43 -19.11 17.10
CA LEU A 125 39.80 -18.46 18.35
C LEU A 125 39.50 -19.35 19.57
N HIS A 126 38.39 -20.08 19.57
CA HIS A 126 38.11 -21.10 20.58
C HIS A 126 39.17 -22.22 20.61
N VAL A 127 39.57 -22.72 19.43
CA VAL A 127 40.66 -23.72 19.31
C VAL A 127 41.99 -23.16 19.85
N PHE A 128 42.30 -21.89 19.57
CA PHE A 128 43.46 -21.21 20.14
C PHE A 128 43.37 -21.17 21.68
N TYR A 129 42.22 -20.83 22.26
CA TYR A 129 42.07 -20.80 23.72
C TYR A 129 42.22 -22.16 24.38
N LYS A 130 41.77 -23.23 23.72
CA LYS A 130 41.91 -24.62 24.20
C LYS A 130 43.32 -25.18 24.05
N THR A 131 43.95 -24.98 22.90
CA THR A 131 45.22 -25.65 22.54
C THR A 131 46.45 -24.79 22.78
N LYS A 132 46.28 -23.47 22.94
CA LYS A 132 47.34 -22.45 22.98
C LYS A 132 48.20 -22.38 21.72
N LYS A 133 47.78 -23.02 20.61
CA LYS A 133 48.49 -22.99 19.32
C LYS A 133 47.93 -21.88 18.42
N GLU A 134 48.83 -21.08 17.85
CA GLU A 134 48.46 -20.03 16.90
C GLU A 134 47.84 -20.61 15.63
N ASN A 135 46.90 -19.86 15.07
CA ASN A 135 46.19 -20.13 13.82
C ASN A 135 45.80 -18.83 13.11
N LYS A 136 45.23 -18.94 11.91
CA LYS A 136 44.88 -17.81 11.05
C LYS A 136 44.08 -16.72 11.79
N ALA A 137 43.01 -17.08 12.50
CA ALA A 137 42.20 -16.11 13.24
C ALA A 137 42.96 -15.48 14.42
N SER A 138 43.72 -16.25 15.19
CA SER A 138 44.48 -15.70 16.33
C SER A 138 45.56 -14.70 15.89
N LEU A 139 46.22 -14.95 14.75
CA LEU A 139 47.22 -14.04 14.18
C LEU A 139 46.58 -12.76 13.62
N LYS A 140 45.40 -12.89 13.00
CA LYS A 140 44.61 -11.75 12.47
C LYS A 140 44.12 -10.85 13.61
N TRP A 141 43.45 -11.44 14.60
CA TRP A 141 42.78 -10.70 15.66
C TRP A 141 43.69 -10.31 16.82
N GLY A 142 44.78 -11.05 17.07
CA GLY A 142 45.78 -10.70 18.08
C GLY A 142 46.46 -9.35 17.83
N LYS A 143 46.40 -8.84 16.59
CA LYS A 143 46.86 -7.49 16.23
C LYS A 143 45.85 -6.38 16.56
N LYS A 144 44.57 -6.72 16.72
CA LYS A 144 43.45 -5.76 16.88
C LYS A 144 42.89 -5.74 18.31
N ILE A 145 42.88 -6.90 18.97
CA ILE A 145 42.35 -7.07 20.32
C ILE A 145 43.31 -7.92 21.16
N SER A 146 43.35 -7.67 22.47
CA SER A 146 44.18 -8.47 23.38
C SER A 146 43.54 -9.82 23.66
N LEU A 147 44.02 -10.88 22.99
CA LEU A 147 43.57 -12.26 23.22
C LEU A 147 43.98 -12.81 24.60
N LYS A 148 44.77 -12.08 25.40
CA LYS A 148 45.06 -12.44 26.80
C LYS A 148 44.03 -11.85 27.77
N ASP A 149 43.21 -10.90 27.32
CA ASP A 149 42.20 -10.26 28.17
C ASP A 149 41.04 -11.22 28.48
N ASN A 150 40.70 -11.34 29.76
CA ASN A 150 39.66 -12.27 30.21
C ASN A 150 38.28 -11.95 29.65
N LYS A 151 37.93 -10.67 29.44
CA LYS A 151 36.63 -10.29 28.87
C LYS A 151 36.54 -10.65 27.39
N ILE A 152 37.63 -10.44 26.64
CA ILE A 152 37.72 -10.84 25.23
C ILE A 152 37.60 -12.37 25.11
N LYS A 153 38.31 -13.12 25.96
CA LYS A 153 38.16 -14.57 26.00
C LYS A 153 36.72 -14.98 26.30
N SER A 154 36.09 -14.41 27.33
CA SER A 154 34.71 -14.74 27.71
C SER A 154 33.69 -14.40 26.61
N PHE A 155 33.89 -13.30 25.87
CA PHE A 155 33.07 -12.94 24.73
C PHE A 155 33.16 -13.98 23.61
N ILE A 156 34.37 -14.35 23.20
CA ILE A 156 34.58 -15.35 22.14
C ILE A 156 34.04 -16.72 22.54
N GLU A 157 34.30 -17.17 23.78
CA GLU A 157 33.77 -18.45 24.28
C GLU A 157 32.24 -18.46 24.36
N PHE A 158 31.62 -17.34 24.76
CA PHE A 158 30.16 -17.21 24.73
C PHE A 158 29.63 -17.33 23.30
N LEU A 159 30.21 -16.60 22.35
CA LEU A 159 29.79 -16.64 20.95
C LEU A 159 29.99 -18.03 20.34
N TYR A 160 31.08 -18.72 20.70
CA TYR A 160 31.33 -20.10 20.27
C TYR A 160 30.19 -21.03 20.68
N LEU A 161 29.69 -20.91 21.91
CA LEU A 161 28.57 -21.71 22.39
C LEU A 161 27.24 -21.23 21.78
N ALA A 162 27.02 -19.93 21.65
CA ALA A 162 25.81 -19.35 21.06
C ALA A 162 25.59 -19.79 19.62
N GLN A 163 26.63 -19.76 18.78
CA GLN A 163 26.51 -20.17 17.38
C GLN A 163 26.17 -21.66 17.20
N LYS A 164 26.43 -22.51 18.20
CA LYS A 164 26.00 -23.92 18.15
C LYS A 164 24.48 -24.04 18.27
N ILE A 165 23.84 -23.19 19.06
CA ILE A 165 22.38 -23.15 19.18
C ILE A 165 21.75 -22.45 17.97
N GLU A 166 22.45 -21.48 17.37
CA GLU A 166 21.96 -20.77 16.17
C GLU A 166 21.70 -21.68 14.98
N THR A 167 22.37 -22.83 14.88
CA THR A 167 22.13 -23.81 13.81
C THR A 167 20.69 -24.32 13.79
N VAL A 168 19.98 -24.23 14.93
CA VAL A 168 18.58 -24.66 15.06
C VAL A 168 17.62 -23.53 15.41
N SER A 169 18.13 -22.37 15.85
CA SER A 169 17.28 -21.25 16.25
C SER A 169 17.06 -20.19 15.17
N LEU A 170 17.90 -20.16 14.14
CA LEU A 170 17.72 -19.24 13.01
C LEU A 170 16.72 -19.83 12.02
N GLY A 171 15.70 -19.05 11.65
CA GLY A 171 14.74 -19.40 10.60
C GLY A 171 15.29 -19.03 9.22
N ASP A 172 14.95 -19.83 8.22
CA ASP A 172 15.21 -19.52 6.81
C ASP A 172 14.17 -18.49 6.35
N SER A 173 14.61 -17.34 5.84
CA SER A 173 13.73 -16.20 5.45
C SER A 173 12.99 -16.43 4.12
N TYR A 174 12.84 -17.68 3.68
CA TYR A 174 12.33 -18.00 2.35
C TYR A 174 10.94 -18.63 2.44
N TRP A 175 10.05 -18.17 1.57
CA TRP A 175 8.75 -18.78 1.37
C TRP A 175 8.90 -20.11 0.63
N SER A 176 8.41 -21.19 1.21
CA SER A 176 8.42 -22.53 0.61
C SER A 176 7.03 -23.14 0.70
N TYR A 177 6.61 -23.82 -0.37
CA TYR A 177 5.44 -24.69 -0.35
C TYR A 177 5.61 -25.89 0.60
N GLU A 178 6.86 -26.28 0.89
CA GLU A 178 7.17 -27.36 1.81
C GLU A 178 7.17 -26.86 3.26
N PRO A 179 6.59 -27.63 4.20
CA PRO A 179 6.59 -27.25 5.60
C PRO A 179 8.02 -27.21 6.14
N VAL A 180 8.42 -26.07 6.73
CA VAL A 180 9.73 -25.94 7.38
C VAL A 180 9.80 -26.88 8.59
N VAL A 181 10.66 -27.91 8.49
CA VAL A 181 10.88 -28.86 9.58
C VAL A 181 11.57 -28.16 10.75
N ALA A 182 10.95 -28.21 11.92
CA ALA A 182 11.52 -27.63 13.13
C ALA A 182 12.84 -28.34 13.52
N LYS A 183 13.95 -27.59 13.48
CA LYS A 183 15.28 -28.07 13.86
C LYS A 183 15.36 -28.29 15.38
N THR A 184 16.04 -29.34 15.81
CA THR A 184 16.18 -29.70 17.24
C THR A 184 17.65 -29.72 17.64
N PHE A 185 17.97 -29.10 18.79
CA PHE A 185 19.31 -29.12 19.36
C PHE A 185 19.55 -30.42 20.13
N ASP A 186 20.15 -31.41 19.47
CA ASP A 186 20.35 -32.78 20.00
C ASP A 186 21.77 -33.00 20.55
N ASP A 187 22.23 -32.11 21.44
CA ASP A 187 23.53 -32.25 22.12
C ASP A 187 23.40 -32.02 23.63
N ALA A 188 23.02 -33.08 24.34
CA ALA A 188 22.83 -33.04 25.79
C ALA A 188 24.13 -32.68 26.55
N LYS A 189 25.30 -33.08 26.03
CA LYS A 189 26.60 -32.78 26.65
C LYS A 189 26.89 -31.29 26.53
N MET A 190 26.62 -30.68 25.38
CA MET A 190 26.76 -29.24 25.20
C MET A 190 25.78 -28.45 26.06
N ILE A 191 24.51 -28.87 26.16
CA ILE A 191 23.53 -28.23 27.05
C ILE A 191 24.05 -28.26 28.50
N GLN A 192 24.54 -29.41 28.98
CA GLN A 192 25.09 -29.53 30.33
C GLN A 192 26.35 -28.67 30.51
N SER A 193 27.22 -28.58 29.49
CA SER A 193 28.41 -27.72 29.53
C SER A 193 28.03 -26.24 29.67
N ILE A 194 27.03 -25.77 28.92
CA ILE A 194 26.55 -24.38 29.00
C ILE A 194 25.98 -24.10 30.39
N GLU A 195 25.18 -25.03 30.93
CA GLU A 195 24.59 -24.90 32.26
C GLU A 195 25.64 -24.92 33.37
N ASN A 196 26.70 -25.73 33.23
CA ASN A 196 27.82 -25.72 34.17
C ASN A 196 28.50 -24.35 34.20
N VAL A 197 28.71 -23.72 33.04
CA VAL A 197 29.28 -22.36 32.97
C VAL A 197 28.36 -21.35 33.66
N TYR A 198 27.05 -21.44 33.49
CA TYR A 198 26.09 -20.61 34.25
C TYR A 198 26.25 -20.79 35.76
N ASN A 199 26.38 -22.03 36.24
CA ASN A 199 26.49 -22.34 37.66
C ASN A 199 27.81 -21.83 38.28
N THR A 200 28.91 -21.85 37.53
CA THR A 200 30.24 -21.49 38.05
C THR A 200 30.64 -20.04 37.80
N THR A 201 30.02 -19.35 36.84
CA THR A 201 30.37 -17.95 36.52
C THR A 201 29.90 -17.00 37.62
N SER A 202 30.80 -16.15 38.11
CA SER A 202 30.51 -15.13 39.13
C SER A 202 30.20 -13.74 38.54
N ASP A 203 30.70 -13.44 37.33
CA ASP A 203 30.44 -12.17 36.65
C ASP A 203 28.93 -12.01 36.34
N PRO A 204 28.25 -10.97 36.86
CA PRO A 204 26.80 -10.83 36.71
C PRO A 204 26.33 -10.72 35.25
N PHE A 205 27.11 -10.05 34.40
CA PHE A 205 26.80 -9.85 32.98
C PHE A 205 26.84 -11.18 32.24
N LEU A 206 27.93 -11.95 32.40
CA LEU A 206 28.10 -13.26 31.78
C LEU A 206 27.10 -14.26 32.37
N LYS A 207 26.87 -14.25 33.69
CA LYS A 207 25.92 -15.16 34.34
C LYS A 207 24.50 -15.03 33.79
N ASN A 208 24.01 -13.80 33.58
CA ASN A 208 22.69 -13.57 32.97
C ASN A 208 22.62 -14.08 31.51
N ARG A 209 23.70 -13.94 30.74
CA ARG A 209 23.76 -14.41 29.35
C ARG A 209 23.86 -15.93 29.23
N TYR A 210 24.67 -16.58 30.08
CA TYR A 210 24.72 -18.03 30.16
C TYR A 210 23.42 -18.63 30.70
N TRP A 211 22.73 -17.94 31.61
CA TRP A 211 21.38 -18.33 32.03
C TRP A 211 20.40 -18.34 30.85
N PHE A 212 20.36 -17.26 30.06
CA PHE A 212 19.51 -17.20 28.87
C PHE A 212 19.94 -18.21 27.79
N LEU A 213 21.24 -18.42 27.61
CA LEU A 213 21.76 -19.41 26.67
C LEU A 213 21.34 -20.84 27.06
N THR A 214 21.38 -21.16 28.36
CA THR A 214 20.87 -22.43 28.91
C THR A 214 19.37 -22.58 28.64
N MET A 215 18.58 -21.53 28.88
CA MET A 215 17.14 -21.51 28.55
C MET A 215 16.88 -21.77 27.07
N LYS A 216 17.61 -21.08 26.18
CA LYS A 216 17.49 -21.23 24.73
C LYS A 216 17.88 -22.66 24.30
N ALA A 217 18.98 -23.19 24.81
CA ALA A 217 19.44 -24.55 24.50
C ALA A 217 18.40 -25.61 24.87
N ARG A 218 17.81 -25.49 26.07
CA ARG A 218 16.76 -26.40 26.55
C ARG A 218 15.45 -26.24 25.76
N PHE A 219 15.07 -25.02 25.37
CA PHE A 219 13.87 -24.78 24.55
C PHE A 219 13.93 -25.45 23.17
N TYR A 220 15.10 -25.43 22.52
CA TYR A 220 15.31 -26.08 21.22
C TYR A 220 15.67 -27.58 21.34
N SER A 221 15.83 -28.12 22.55
CA SER A 221 16.13 -29.54 22.76
C SER A 221 14.90 -30.44 22.60
N LYS A 222 15.12 -31.77 22.55
CA LYS A 222 14.03 -32.77 22.58
C LYS A 222 13.20 -32.70 23.86
N ASP A 223 13.85 -32.47 25.00
CA ASP A 223 13.22 -32.43 26.32
C ASP A 223 12.92 -30.98 26.72
N LYS A 224 11.86 -30.42 26.14
CA LYS A 224 11.47 -29.02 26.40
C LYS A 224 10.98 -28.80 27.84
N GLN A 225 10.54 -29.85 28.53
CA GLN A 225 10.08 -29.75 29.93
C GLN A 225 11.22 -29.31 30.85
N LYS A 226 12.45 -29.73 30.56
CA LYS A 226 13.67 -29.28 31.24
C LYS A 226 13.90 -27.77 31.19
N ALA A 227 13.38 -27.05 30.18
CA ALA A 227 13.44 -25.60 30.15
C ALA A 227 12.54 -24.96 31.22
N ILE A 228 11.31 -25.49 31.40
CA ILE A 228 10.38 -25.03 32.44
C ILE A 228 10.97 -25.28 33.83
N LEU A 229 11.52 -26.48 34.07
CA LEU A 229 12.13 -26.82 35.35
C LEU A 229 13.33 -25.91 35.69
N PHE A 230 14.21 -25.67 34.70
CA PHE A 230 15.35 -24.76 34.89
C PHE A 230 14.88 -23.33 35.17
N PHE A 231 13.90 -22.82 34.41
CA PHE A 231 13.34 -21.49 34.62
C PHE A 231 12.76 -21.35 36.04
N ASN A 232 11.85 -22.23 36.45
CA ASN A 232 11.20 -22.17 37.76
C ASN A 232 12.21 -22.26 38.92
N LYS A 233 13.28 -23.04 38.77
CA LYS A 233 14.35 -23.15 39.79
C LYS A 233 15.16 -21.86 39.93
N THR A 234 15.30 -21.08 38.86
CA THR A 234 16.30 -20.01 38.79
C THR A 234 15.70 -18.61 38.70
N GLU A 235 14.43 -18.46 38.30
CA GLU A 235 13.81 -17.17 37.96
C GLU A 235 13.86 -16.12 39.07
N ALA A 236 13.81 -16.55 40.34
CA ALA A 236 13.85 -15.65 41.49
C ALA A 236 15.19 -14.93 41.66
N ASN A 237 16.28 -15.51 41.14
CA ASN A 237 17.65 -15.04 41.31
C ASN A 237 18.22 -14.36 40.06
N VAL A 238 17.36 -14.06 39.07
CA VAL A 238 17.78 -13.51 37.76
C VAL A 238 17.16 -12.13 37.57
N VAL A 239 17.96 -11.20 37.05
CA VAL A 239 17.51 -9.85 36.71
C VAL A 239 16.41 -9.90 35.65
N LYS A 240 15.31 -9.17 35.88
CA LYS A 240 14.14 -9.12 34.99
C LYS A 240 14.33 -8.14 33.83
N ASN A 241 15.31 -8.42 32.98
CA ASN A 241 15.57 -7.68 31.74
C ASN A 241 14.91 -8.36 30.52
N THR A 242 15.17 -7.86 29.31
CA THR A 242 14.65 -8.43 28.05
C THR A 242 14.96 -9.93 27.90
N LEU A 243 16.13 -10.41 28.36
CA LEU A 243 16.47 -11.84 28.31
C LEU A 243 15.57 -12.69 29.22
N TYR A 244 15.22 -12.18 30.41
CA TYR A 244 14.26 -12.84 31.30
C TYR A 244 12.89 -12.99 30.64
N TYR A 245 12.37 -11.91 30.05
CA TYR A 245 11.05 -11.94 29.43
C TYR A 245 11.02 -12.77 28.13
N ARG A 246 12.12 -12.83 27.38
CA ARG A 246 12.29 -13.78 26.26
C ARG A 246 12.28 -15.23 26.75
N ALA A 247 12.94 -15.54 27.85
CA ALA A 247 12.90 -16.87 28.46
C ALA A 247 11.49 -17.21 28.97
N LEU A 248 10.78 -16.25 29.56
CA LEU A 248 9.38 -16.41 29.98
C LEU A 248 8.47 -16.69 28.77
N ALA A 249 8.70 -16.02 27.64
CA ALA A 249 7.98 -16.29 26.39
C ALA A 249 8.29 -17.70 25.84
N TYR A 250 9.51 -18.22 26.00
CA TYR A 250 9.82 -19.63 25.69
C TYR A 250 9.03 -20.59 26.57
N VAL A 251 8.94 -20.33 27.88
CA VAL A 251 8.10 -21.12 28.80
C VAL A 251 6.63 -21.06 28.39
N ALA A 252 6.12 -19.89 28.00
CA ALA A 252 4.77 -19.74 27.48
C ALA A 252 4.55 -20.60 26.22
N GLY A 253 5.45 -20.52 25.23
CA GLY A 253 5.39 -21.32 24.01
C GLY A 253 5.44 -22.83 24.24
N ILE A 254 6.23 -23.31 25.23
CA ILE A 254 6.23 -24.72 25.62
C ILE A 254 4.87 -25.11 26.21
N ASN A 255 4.30 -24.30 27.11
CA ASN A 255 2.97 -24.55 27.67
C ASN A 255 1.89 -24.59 26.58
N TYR A 256 1.97 -23.71 25.58
CA TYR A 256 1.07 -23.73 24.43
C TYR A 256 1.15 -25.07 23.68
N LYS A 257 2.37 -25.55 23.36
CA LYS A 257 2.56 -26.86 22.69
C LYS A 257 2.08 -28.04 23.55
N GLN A 258 2.13 -27.92 24.88
CA GLN A 258 1.55 -28.89 25.81
C GLN A 258 0.03 -28.72 26.01
N LYS A 259 -0.64 -27.88 25.22
CA LYS A 259 -2.08 -27.56 25.33
C LYS A 259 -2.49 -26.94 26.68
N LYS A 260 -1.53 -26.39 27.44
CA LYS A 260 -1.77 -25.62 28.67
C LYS A 260 -2.03 -24.15 28.31
N TYR A 261 -3.08 -23.90 27.53
CA TYR A 261 -3.35 -22.60 26.92
C TYR A 261 -3.52 -21.49 27.96
N ALA A 262 -4.23 -21.76 29.06
CA ALA A 262 -4.42 -20.78 30.13
C ALA A 262 -3.09 -20.26 30.73
N VAL A 263 -2.15 -21.19 30.99
CA VAL A 263 -0.81 -20.83 31.50
C VAL A 263 -0.06 -20.02 30.44
N SER A 264 -0.08 -20.47 29.19
CA SER A 264 0.59 -19.77 28.09
C SER A 264 0.11 -18.33 27.94
N ASN A 265 -1.20 -18.11 27.93
CA ASN A 265 -1.80 -16.78 27.76
C ASN A 265 -1.47 -15.86 28.94
N TYR A 266 -1.55 -16.37 30.18
CA TYR A 266 -1.12 -15.61 31.37
C TYR A 266 0.35 -15.18 31.28
N LEU A 267 1.24 -16.09 30.88
CA LEU A 267 2.67 -15.77 30.75
C LEU A 267 2.95 -14.76 29.63
N TYR A 268 2.31 -14.90 28.47
CA TYR A 268 2.45 -13.91 27.39
C TYR A 268 1.91 -12.53 27.79
N ALA A 269 0.81 -12.44 28.54
CA ALA A 269 0.31 -11.18 29.06
C ALA A 269 1.31 -10.48 30.00
N LYS A 270 2.01 -11.23 30.85
CA LYS A 270 3.08 -10.67 31.69
C LYS A 270 4.25 -10.14 30.86
N VAL A 271 4.63 -10.85 29.79
CA VAL A 271 5.69 -10.41 28.88
C VAL A 271 5.26 -9.14 28.15
N PHE A 272 4.02 -9.07 27.67
CA PHE A 272 3.47 -7.90 26.99
C PHE A 272 3.48 -6.63 27.85
N ASP A 273 3.12 -6.77 29.13
CA ASP A 273 3.10 -5.66 30.09
C ASP A 273 4.50 -5.15 30.44
N LYS A 274 5.48 -6.06 30.55
CA LYS A 274 6.80 -5.75 31.13
C LYS A 274 7.94 -5.65 30.12
N CYS A 275 7.75 -6.06 28.88
CA CYS A 275 8.77 -6.08 27.84
C CYS A 275 8.23 -5.50 26.53
N PRO A 276 8.29 -4.16 26.35
CA PRO A 276 7.92 -3.45 25.12
C PRO A 276 8.41 -4.12 23.82
N GLU A 277 9.67 -4.56 23.79
CA GLU A 277 10.32 -5.16 22.62
C GLU A 277 9.75 -6.53 22.22
N MET A 278 8.92 -7.13 23.09
CA MET A 278 8.28 -8.42 22.87
C MET A 278 6.79 -8.29 22.54
N ARG A 279 6.21 -7.08 22.51
CA ARG A 279 4.75 -6.92 22.35
C ARG A 279 4.21 -7.56 21.08
N VAL A 280 4.89 -7.39 19.95
CA VAL A 280 4.55 -8.04 18.68
C VAL A 280 4.50 -9.56 18.84
N VAL A 281 5.54 -10.18 19.41
CA VAL A 281 5.58 -11.64 19.66
C VAL A 281 4.44 -12.08 20.54
N THR A 282 4.21 -11.36 21.65
CA THR A 282 3.19 -11.75 22.61
C THR A 282 1.80 -11.58 22.03
N ALA A 283 1.54 -10.52 21.27
CA ALA A 283 0.26 -10.30 20.59
C ALA A 283 0.02 -11.40 19.55
N TYR A 284 1.05 -11.77 18.77
CA TYR A 284 0.99 -12.86 17.79
C TYR A 284 0.75 -14.23 18.45
N CYS A 285 1.43 -14.51 19.57
CA CYS A 285 1.37 -15.83 20.22
C CYS A 285 0.20 -16.00 21.19
N PHE A 286 -0.48 -14.91 21.57
CA PHE A 286 -1.61 -14.93 22.48
C PHE A 286 -2.85 -15.52 21.80
N ASN A 287 -3.35 -16.65 22.29
CA ASN A 287 -4.40 -17.41 21.60
C ASN A 287 -5.23 -18.27 22.58
N PRO A 288 -6.16 -17.67 23.35
CA PRO A 288 -7.12 -18.42 24.14
C PRO A 288 -8.03 -19.26 23.23
N LYS A 289 -8.08 -20.58 23.48
CA LYS A 289 -8.87 -21.52 22.66
C LYS A 289 -10.33 -21.63 23.07
N SER A 290 -10.66 -21.20 24.28
CA SER A 290 -12.01 -21.27 24.84
C SER A 290 -12.20 -20.19 25.91
N GLU A 291 -13.45 -19.89 26.23
CA GLU A 291 -13.80 -19.04 27.37
C GLU A 291 -13.32 -19.63 28.70
N PHE A 292 -13.31 -20.96 28.82
CA PHE A 292 -12.76 -21.66 29.98
C PHE A 292 -11.26 -21.36 30.17
N ASP A 293 -10.46 -21.47 29.10
CA ASP A 293 -9.03 -21.14 29.15
C ASP A 293 -8.78 -19.67 29.47
N TRP A 294 -9.61 -18.78 28.92
CA TRP A 294 -9.57 -17.34 29.20
C TRP A 294 -9.84 -17.04 30.68
N ASN A 295 -10.95 -17.54 31.24
CA ASN A 295 -11.30 -17.37 32.64
C ASN A 295 -10.23 -17.95 33.57
N LYS A 296 -9.66 -19.09 33.21
CA LYS A 296 -8.54 -19.69 33.95
C LYS A 296 -7.27 -18.83 33.88
N SER A 297 -7.00 -18.17 32.75
CA SER A 297 -5.87 -17.22 32.62
C SER A 297 -6.07 -16.00 33.53
N LEU A 298 -7.29 -15.43 33.54
CA LEU A 298 -7.66 -14.31 34.41
C LEU A 298 -7.53 -14.66 35.89
N ALA A 299 -7.88 -15.89 36.28
CA ALA A 299 -7.75 -16.37 37.65
C ALA A 299 -6.28 -16.54 38.11
N MET A 300 -5.34 -16.74 37.18
CA MET A 300 -3.90 -16.82 37.50
C MET A 300 -3.27 -15.44 37.77
N ALA A 301 -3.88 -14.36 37.29
CA ALA A 301 -3.35 -13.02 37.45
C ALA A 301 -3.39 -12.57 38.92
N LYS A 302 -2.24 -12.14 39.44
CA LYS A 302 -2.02 -11.88 40.87
C LYS A 302 -2.53 -10.52 41.34
N ASN A 303 -2.76 -9.61 40.41
CA ASN A 303 -3.18 -8.23 40.71
C ASN A 303 -3.90 -7.63 39.49
N ASN A 304 -4.48 -6.45 39.70
CA ASN A 304 -5.23 -5.75 38.66
C ASN A 304 -4.39 -5.40 37.42
N LYS A 305 -3.08 -5.13 37.58
CA LYS A 305 -2.20 -4.83 36.44
C LYS A 305 -2.01 -6.05 35.53
N GLU A 306 -1.81 -7.24 36.12
CA GLU A 306 -1.71 -8.48 35.34
C GLU A 306 -3.05 -8.83 34.65
N LYS A 307 -4.19 -8.55 35.29
CA LYS A 307 -5.51 -8.69 34.66
C LYS A 307 -5.72 -7.69 33.52
N ALA A 308 -5.30 -6.43 33.72
CA ALA A 308 -5.35 -5.40 32.69
C ALA A 308 -4.51 -5.78 31.45
N ALA A 309 -3.33 -6.36 31.64
CA ALA A 309 -2.50 -6.84 30.52
C ALA A 309 -3.17 -7.97 29.71
N LEU A 310 -3.89 -8.88 30.38
CA LEU A 310 -4.71 -9.90 29.68
C LEU A 310 -5.81 -9.23 28.85
N TRP A 311 -6.55 -8.29 29.43
CA TRP A 311 -7.60 -7.56 28.74
C TRP A 311 -7.07 -6.68 27.60
N ALA A 312 -5.84 -6.19 27.69
CA ALA A 312 -5.21 -5.40 26.64
C ALA A 312 -5.05 -6.22 25.34
N ILE A 313 -4.39 -7.37 25.43
CA ILE A 313 -4.17 -8.24 24.27
C ILE A 313 -5.49 -8.84 23.79
N HIS A 314 -6.40 -9.21 24.70
CA HIS A 314 -7.72 -9.70 24.34
C HIS A 314 -8.55 -8.63 23.61
N GLY A 315 -8.52 -7.39 24.07
CA GLY A 315 -9.22 -6.27 23.46
C GLY A 315 -8.72 -5.99 22.04
N TYR A 316 -7.41 -6.05 21.83
CA TYR A 316 -6.81 -5.92 20.50
C TYR A 316 -7.32 -6.96 19.48
N HIS A 317 -7.57 -8.20 19.91
CA HIS A 317 -7.98 -9.30 19.00
C HIS A 317 -9.49 -9.49 18.86
N LYS A 318 -10.29 -9.06 19.83
CA LYS A 318 -11.73 -9.38 19.86
C LYS A 318 -12.63 -8.16 19.95
N ASP A 319 -12.50 -7.41 21.04
CA ASP A 319 -13.42 -6.34 21.39
C ASP A 319 -12.66 -5.26 22.17
N GLU A 320 -12.23 -4.22 21.46
CA GLU A 320 -11.50 -3.11 22.07
C GLU A 320 -12.34 -2.39 23.13
N LYS A 321 -13.65 -2.26 22.93
CA LYS A 321 -14.56 -1.58 23.88
C LYS A 321 -14.61 -2.34 25.20
N GLN A 322 -14.82 -3.66 25.14
CA GLN A 322 -14.80 -4.51 26.33
C GLN A 322 -13.43 -4.48 27.02
N GLY A 323 -12.34 -4.53 26.23
CA GLY A 323 -10.99 -4.39 26.74
C GLY A 323 -10.80 -3.10 27.55
N ILE A 324 -11.19 -1.95 26.98
CA ILE A 324 -11.13 -0.66 27.65
C ILE A 324 -11.97 -0.64 28.93
N GLU A 325 -13.23 -1.08 28.86
CA GLU A 325 -14.13 -1.08 30.02
C GLU A 325 -13.53 -1.86 31.19
N LYS A 326 -13.03 -3.08 30.91
CA LYS A 326 -12.45 -3.94 31.94
C LYS A 326 -11.10 -3.45 32.45
N ILE A 327 -10.26 -2.90 31.59
CA ILE A 327 -8.98 -2.30 32.03
C ILE A 327 -9.25 -1.08 32.91
N TYR A 328 -10.19 -0.22 32.53
CA TYR A 328 -10.51 1.00 33.28
C TYR A 328 -11.12 0.69 34.66
N GLU A 329 -11.97 -0.34 34.77
CA GLU A 329 -12.47 -0.86 36.06
C GLU A 329 -11.32 -1.35 36.97
N LEU A 330 -10.28 -1.95 36.40
CA LEU A 330 -9.17 -2.57 37.13
C LEU A 330 -8.07 -1.57 37.51
N ASP A 331 -7.68 -0.71 36.57
CA ASP A 331 -6.62 0.29 36.69
C ASP A 331 -6.87 1.44 35.68
N PRO A 332 -7.57 2.52 36.10
CA PRO A 332 -7.89 3.64 35.23
C PRO A 332 -6.64 4.41 34.74
N LYS A 333 -5.47 4.19 35.36
CA LYS A 333 -4.18 4.78 34.95
C LYS A 333 -3.32 3.82 34.12
N SER A 334 -3.88 2.70 33.68
CA SER A 334 -3.17 1.72 32.85
C SER A 334 -2.75 2.32 31.50
N GLU A 335 -1.48 2.17 31.14
CA GLU A 335 -0.94 2.59 29.83
C GLU A 335 -1.61 1.85 28.66
N HIS A 336 -2.11 0.62 28.89
CA HIS A 336 -2.79 -0.20 27.88
C HIS A 336 -4.07 0.44 27.34
N LEU A 337 -4.67 1.35 28.10
CA LEU A 337 -5.85 2.10 27.66
C LEU A 337 -5.55 3.00 26.46
N ASN A 338 -4.34 3.57 26.40
CA ASN A 338 -4.01 4.65 25.48
C ASN A 338 -3.97 4.17 24.01
N TYR A 339 -3.48 2.96 23.74
CA TYR A 339 -3.48 2.44 22.35
C TYR A 339 -4.85 1.84 21.95
N LEU A 340 -5.64 1.33 22.90
CA LEU A 340 -6.97 0.80 22.58
C LEU A 340 -7.94 1.93 22.22
N VAL A 341 -7.90 3.07 22.94
CA VAL A 341 -8.77 4.19 22.61
C VAL A 341 -8.44 4.78 21.23
N THR A 342 -7.17 4.83 20.84
CA THR A 342 -6.81 5.31 19.50
C THR A 342 -7.36 4.39 18.42
N ARG A 343 -7.29 3.07 18.60
CA ARG A 343 -7.90 2.08 17.70
C ARG A 343 -9.40 2.26 17.56
N ILE A 344 -10.13 2.46 18.67
CA ILE A 344 -11.57 2.69 18.61
C ILE A 344 -11.88 3.95 17.80
N VAL A 345 -11.19 5.06 18.06
CA VAL A 345 -11.41 6.31 17.32
C VAL A 345 -11.14 6.12 15.83
N ASN A 346 -10.02 5.49 15.45
CA ASN A 346 -9.70 5.22 14.05
C ASN A 346 -10.75 4.31 13.39
N LYS A 347 -11.26 3.29 14.10
CA LYS A 347 -12.27 2.36 13.59
C LYS A 347 -13.64 3.02 13.40
N GLN A 348 -14.00 3.95 14.28
CA GLN A 348 -15.21 4.76 14.11
C GLN A 348 -15.08 5.66 12.87
N GLU A 349 -13.93 6.32 12.69
CA GLU A 349 -13.67 7.17 11.51
C GLU A 349 -13.66 6.37 10.20
N GLU A 350 -13.07 5.17 10.18
CA GLU A 350 -13.02 4.32 8.99
C GLU A 350 -14.41 3.99 8.43
N SER A 351 -15.40 3.82 9.32
CA SER A 351 -16.77 3.51 8.91
C SER A 351 -17.45 4.65 8.14
N ILE A 352 -16.94 5.88 8.24
CA ILE A 352 -17.56 7.09 7.72
C ILE A 352 -17.29 7.22 6.22
N ASN A 353 -18.34 7.60 5.48
CA ASN A 353 -18.25 7.93 4.07
C ASN A 353 -17.70 9.35 3.89
N ASN A 354 -16.42 9.45 3.52
CA ASN A 354 -15.73 10.71 3.22
C ASN A 354 -15.79 11.12 1.73
N SER A 355 -16.35 10.28 0.85
CA SER A 355 -16.39 10.55 -0.60
C SER A 355 -17.62 11.35 -1.04
N PHE A 356 -18.65 11.44 -0.19
CA PHE A 356 -19.95 12.06 -0.52
C PHE A 356 -20.65 11.40 -1.72
N THR A 357 -20.37 10.12 -1.92
CA THR A 357 -21.01 9.29 -2.95
C THR A 357 -21.52 8.00 -2.33
N GLN A 358 -22.66 7.51 -2.80
CA GLN A 358 -23.24 6.24 -2.38
C GLN A 358 -23.25 5.28 -3.55
N ASP A 359 -22.80 4.05 -3.32
CA ASP A 359 -22.94 2.96 -4.29
C ASP A 359 -24.44 2.68 -4.51
N ALA A 360 -24.85 2.69 -5.78
CA ALA A 360 -26.22 2.42 -6.20
C ALA A 360 -26.43 0.94 -6.61
N GLY A 361 -25.40 0.10 -6.48
CA GLY A 361 -25.39 -1.29 -6.97
C GLY A 361 -24.82 -1.41 -8.38
N GLY A 362 -24.61 -2.65 -8.84
CA GLY A 362 -23.87 -2.98 -10.05
C GLY A 362 -24.22 -2.15 -11.30
N ASN A 363 -23.18 -1.71 -12.02
CA ASN A 363 -23.22 -0.93 -13.26
C ASN A 363 -24.04 0.39 -13.25
N VAL A 364 -24.44 0.90 -12.07
CA VAL A 364 -25.08 2.21 -11.94
C VAL A 364 -24.06 3.23 -11.44
N SER A 365 -24.11 4.46 -11.99
CA SER A 365 -23.23 5.54 -11.54
C SER A 365 -23.47 5.87 -10.06
N MET A 366 -22.38 6.13 -9.32
CA MET A 366 -22.48 6.45 -7.90
C MET A 366 -23.38 7.66 -7.66
N LYS A 367 -24.36 7.51 -6.76
CA LYS A 367 -25.26 8.60 -6.38
C LYS A 367 -24.48 9.64 -5.58
N GLN A 368 -24.48 10.87 -6.05
CA GLN A 368 -23.92 12.00 -5.32
C GLN A 368 -24.80 12.36 -4.10
N GLN A 369 -24.17 12.65 -2.96
CA GLN A 369 -24.87 13.03 -1.73
C GLN A 369 -24.73 14.52 -1.43
N SER A 370 -25.79 15.12 -0.89
CA SER A 370 -25.70 16.39 -0.17
C SER A 370 -25.00 16.22 1.18
N ILE A 371 -24.55 17.33 1.78
CA ILE A 371 -23.98 17.34 3.13
C ILE A 371 -24.96 16.73 4.15
N ALA A 372 -26.25 17.04 4.04
CA ALA A 372 -27.27 16.55 4.97
C ALA A 372 -27.50 15.03 4.86
N GLU A 373 -27.55 14.50 3.63
CA GLU A 373 -27.67 13.05 3.40
C GLU A 373 -26.44 12.30 3.94
N ASN A 374 -25.24 12.77 3.61
CA ASN A 374 -23.99 12.14 4.04
C ASN A 374 -23.84 12.14 5.57
N ARG A 375 -24.21 13.23 6.26
CA ARG A 375 -24.24 13.27 7.72
C ARG A 375 -25.21 12.26 8.33
N THR A 376 -26.42 12.20 7.79
CA THR A 376 -27.45 11.27 8.28
C THR A 376 -26.96 9.83 8.17
N GLU A 377 -26.32 9.48 7.05
CA GLU A 377 -25.70 8.17 6.87
C GLU A 377 -24.56 7.94 7.88
N ASN A 378 -23.63 8.89 8.02
CA ASN A 378 -22.45 8.72 8.86
C ASN A 378 -22.78 8.65 10.35
N TYR A 379 -23.75 9.42 10.83
CA TYR A 379 -24.18 9.36 12.23
C TYR A 379 -24.75 7.98 12.60
N ALA A 380 -25.43 7.32 11.66
CA ALA A 380 -25.99 5.99 11.87
C ALA A 380 -24.92 4.89 11.99
N LYS A 381 -23.69 5.13 11.51
CA LYS A 381 -22.58 4.15 11.55
C LYS A 381 -21.79 4.17 12.86
N LEU A 382 -21.92 5.23 13.66
CA LEU A 382 -21.17 5.37 14.90
C LEU A 382 -21.71 4.46 16.01
N ASP A 383 -20.81 3.75 16.68
CA ASP A 383 -21.15 2.90 17.83
C ASP A 383 -21.42 3.75 19.07
N LYS A 384 -22.70 3.85 19.42
CA LYS A 384 -23.18 4.56 20.61
C LYS A 384 -22.54 4.03 21.91
N ASN A 385 -22.33 2.73 22.05
CA ASN A 385 -21.76 2.17 23.28
C ASN A 385 -20.28 2.54 23.43
N ALA A 386 -19.54 2.56 22.33
CA ALA A 386 -18.15 3.01 22.33
C ALA A 386 -18.06 4.51 22.67
N PHE A 387 -18.94 5.33 22.08
CA PHE A 387 -19.07 6.75 22.40
C PHE A 387 -19.36 6.98 23.88
N ASP A 388 -20.39 6.31 24.43
CA ASP A 388 -20.82 6.49 25.83
C ASP A 388 -19.71 6.07 26.82
N LEU A 389 -18.95 5.02 26.50
CA LEU A 389 -17.81 4.58 27.30
C LEU A 389 -16.69 5.63 27.32
N ILE A 390 -16.30 6.15 26.14
CA ILE A 390 -15.26 7.19 26.04
C ILE A 390 -15.70 8.47 26.74
N ALA A 391 -16.97 8.86 26.59
CA ALA A 391 -17.55 10.01 27.27
C ALA A 391 -17.50 9.88 28.80
N LYS A 392 -17.87 8.70 29.33
CA LYS A 392 -17.80 8.39 30.76
C LYS A 392 -16.36 8.51 31.30
N ILE A 393 -15.38 7.97 30.58
CA ILE A 393 -13.97 7.98 31.00
C ILE A 393 -13.37 9.39 30.92
N SER A 394 -13.63 10.14 29.84
CA SER A 394 -13.21 11.54 29.70
C SER A 394 -13.81 12.43 30.80
N ALA A 395 -15.09 12.23 31.15
CA ALA A 395 -15.75 12.98 32.22
C ALA A 395 -15.12 12.71 33.60
N ALA A 396 -14.69 11.48 33.87
CA ALA A 396 -14.02 11.13 35.12
C ALA A 396 -12.62 11.75 35.26
N GLY A 397 -11.92 11.99 34.15
CA GLY A 397 -10.66 12.74 34.11
C GLY A 397 -9.50 12.13 34.92
N ASN A 398 -9.61 10.86 35.32
CA ASN A 398 -8.69 10.20 36.26
C ASN A 398 -7.68 9.26 35.58
N THR A 399 -7.66 9.23 34.24
CA THR A 399 -6.73 8.41 33.46
C THR A 399 -5.31 8.97 33.52
N GLN A 400 -4.33 8.19 33.05
CA GLN A 400 -2.93 8.61 32.99
C GLN A 400 -2.73 9.79 32.01
N ARG A 401 -3.52 9.85 30.94
CA ARG A 401 -3.48 10.90 29.90
C ARG A 401 -4.89 11.47 29.65
N PRO A 402 -5.45 12.30 30.55
CA PRO A 402 -6.81 12.81 30.40
C PRO A 402 -7.04 13.56 29.08
N TYR A 403 -6.04 14.32 28.60
CA TYR A 403 -6.10 15.01 27.30
C TYR A 403 -6.38 14.08 26.12
N LEU A 404 -5.87 12.84 26.12
CA LEU A 404 -6.11 11.89 25.03
C LEU A 404 -7.61 11.53 24.97
N TRP A 405 -8.21 11.30 26.13
CA TRP A 405 -9.63 10.97 26.23
C TRP A 405 -10.53 12.15 25.86
N ASP A 406 -10.13 13.37 26.24
CA ASP A 406 -10.84 14.59 25.87
C ASP A 406 -10.75 14.85 24.35
N ILE A 407 -9.58 14.67 23.72
CA ILE A 407 -9.45 14.77 22.25
C ILE A 407 -10.22 13.66 21.54
N ALA A 408 -10.13 12.42 22.01
CA ALA A 408 -10.88 11.29 21.46
C ALA A 408 -12.40 11.56 21.52
N LEU A 409 -12.90 12.02 22.66
CA LEU A 409 -14.31 12.39 22.80
C LEU A 409 -14.69 13.55 21.90
N GLY A 410 -13.87 14.62 21.86
CA GLY A 410 -14.11 15.77 21.01
C GLY A 410 -14.20 15.39 19.53
N TYR A 411 -13.33 14.49 19.08
CA TYR A 411 -13.38 14.04 17.69
C TYR A 411 -14.60 13.16 17.40
N LEU A 412 -14.94 12.21 18.27
CA LEU A 412 -16.18 11.43 18.12
C LEU A 412 -17.44 12.32 18.16
N GLN A 413 -17.41 13.42 18.91
CA GLN A 413 -18.47 14.43 18.91
C GLN A 413 -18.55 15.15 17.56
N THR A 414 -17.42 15.53 16.96
CA THR A 414 -17.38 16.04 15.58
C THR A 414 -18.02 15.05 14.61
N LEU A 415 -17.63 13.77 14.66
CA LEU A 415 -18.13 12.75 13.74
C LEU A 415 -19.65 12.51 13.85
N LYS A 416 -20.24 12.73 15.04
CA LYS A 416 -21.70 12.61 15.26
C LYS A 416 -22.48 13.93 15.13
N GLY A 417 -21.83 15.04 14.77
CA GLY A 417 -22.48 16.34 14.60
C GLY A 417 -22.62 17.21 15.86
N ASP A 418 -21.97 16.85 16.96
CA ASP A 418 -22.04 17.55 18.25
C ASP A 418 -20.89 18.57 18.38
N TYR A 419 -20.86 19.52 17.45
CA TYR A 419 -19.68 20.35 17.21
C TYR A 419 -19.33 21.32 18.36
N GLU A 420 -20.34 21.82 19.08
CA GLU A 420 -20.10 22.74 20.21
C GLU A 420 -19.46 22.01 21.39
N ASN A 421 -19.91 20.80 21.70
CA ASN A 421 -19.28 20.02 22.76
C ASN A 421 -17.91 19.50 22.33
N ALA A 422 -17.70 19.24 21.02
CA ALA A 422 -16.38 18.95 20.48
C ALA A 422 -15.39 20.08 20.78
N ASP A 423 -15.76 21.35 20.49
CA ASP A 423 -14.91 22.51 20.82
C ASP A 423 -14.59 22.57 22.32
N ARG A 424 -15.58 22.39 23.20
CA ARG A 424 -15.38 22.39 24.66
C ARG A 424 -14.39 21.31 25.10
N ASN A 425 -14.45 20.12 24.50
CA ASN A 425 -13.52 19.03 24.81
C ASN A 425 -12.13 19.27 24.23
N PHE A 426 -12.01 19.87 23.05
CA PHE A 426 -10.72 20.30 22.51
C PHE A 426 -10.06 21.39 23.40
N ASP A 427 -10.83 22.36 23.87
CA ASP A 427 -10.36 23.39 24.81
C ASP A 427 -9.97 22.80 26.17
N LYS A 428 -10.69 21.78 26.63
CA LYS A 428 -10.34 21.03 27.85
C LYS A 428 -9.02 20.28 27.66
N ALA A 429 -8.85 19.59 26.54
CA ALA A 429 -7.63 18.85 26.23
C ALA A 429 -6.40 19.75 26.12
N GLU A 430 -6.52 20.89 25.42
CA GLU A 430 -5.44 21.85 25.19
C GLU A 430 -4.72 22.26 26.48
N LYS A 431 -5.45 22.36 27.60
CA LYS A 431 -4.91 22.75 28.91
C LYS A 431 -3.85 21.77 29.45
N THR A 432 -3.92 20.50 29.07
CA THR A 432 -3.00 19.45 29.57
C THR A 432 -2.27 18.72 28.45
N LEU A 433 -2.44 19.17 27.20
CA LEU A 433 -1.84 18.57 26.03
C LEU A 433 -0.30 18.73 26.06
N PRO A 434 0.47 17.69 25.70
CA PRO A 434 1.93 17.82 25.59
C PRO A 434 2.32 18.90 24.57
N LYS A 435 3.34 19.70 24.90
CA LYS A 435 3.87 20.75 24.00
C LYS A 435 4.80 20.21 22.92
N THR A 436 4.41 19.10 22.30
CA THR A 436 5.10 18.50 21.14
C THR A 436 4.48 18.98 19.85
N GLU A 437 5.26 19.06 18.76
CA GLU A 437 4.77 19.44 17.43
C GLU A 437 3.56 18.60 16.98
N LEU A 438 3.67 17.26 17.06
CA LEU A 438 2.58 16.34 16.68
C LEU A 438 1.28 16.60 17.45
N ALA A 439 1.35 16.82 18.77
CA ALA A 439 0.17 17.09 19.56
C ALA A 439 -0.49 18.42 19.17
N GLY A 440 0.30 19.46 18.89
CA GLY A 440 -0.21 20.74 18.38
C GLY A 440 -0.88 20.59 17.02
N TYR A 441 -0.25 19.85 16.09
CA TYR A 441 -0.81 19.56 14.77
C TYR A 441 -2.10 18.75 14.85
N GLN A 442 -2.14 17.71 15.69
CA GLN A 442 -3.32 16.88 15.90
C GLN A 442 -4.50 17.70 16.42
N LEU A 443 -4.31 18.55 17.44
CA LEU A 443 -5.37 19.41 17.95
C LEU A 443 -5.87 20.41 16.89
N ARG A 444 -4.95 21.04 16.16
CA ARG A 444 -5.30 22.00 15.09
C ARG A 444 -6.11 21.32 13.98
N LEU A 445 -5.68 20.15 13.52
CA LEU A 445 -6.36 19.39 12.47
C LEU A 445 -7.80 19.02 12.87
N LEU A 446 -8.00 18.52 14.10
CA LEU A 446 -9.33 18.13 14.56
C LEU A 446 -10.25 19.34 14.79
N ARG A 447 -9.71 20.48 15.27
CA ARG A 447 -10.45 21.75 15.33
C ARG A 447 -10.86 22.24 13.94
N PHE A 448 -9.97 22.12 12.94
CA PHE A 448 -10.29 22.43 11.55
C PHE A 448 -11.43 21.55 11.01
N VAL A 449 -11.32 20.23 11.16
CA VAL A 449 -12.36 19.28 10.75
C VAL A 449 -13.69 19.60 11.43
N ASN A 450 -13.68 19.93 12.73
CA ASN A 450 -14.88 20.34 13.47
C ASN A 450 -15.48 21.65 12.93
N ASN A 451 -14.67 22.68 12.72
CA ASN A 451 -15.12 23.97 12.25
C ASN A 451 -15.72 23.88 10.84
N MET A 452 -15.05 23.17 9.93
CA MET A 452 -15.53 22.97 8.57
C MET A 452 -16.80 22.12 8.53
N SER A 453 -16.89 21.10 9.39
CA SER A 453 -18.10 20.27 9.51
C SER A 453 -19.33 21.05 9.95
N LYS A 454 -19.21 22.26 10.51
CA LYS A 454 -20.36 23.14 10.85
C LYS A 454 -20.97 23.83 9.62
N ILE A 455 -20.31 23.78 8.46
CA ILE A 455 -20.72 24.53 7.27
C ILE A 455 -21.66 23.66 6.43
N ASP A 456 -22.94 24.00 6.42
CA ASP A 456 -23.96 23.32 5.60
C ASP A 456 -24.14 24.00 4.24
N LYS A 457 -23.92 25.31 4.23
CA LYS A 457 -24.04 26.20 3.07
C LYS A 457 -22.92 27.23 3.13
N LEU A 458 -22.21 27.41 2.03
CA LEU A 458 -21.08 28.33 1.96
C LEU A 458 -21.57 29.79 1.87
N THR A 459 -21.01 30.65 2.71
CA THR A 459 -21.24 32.11 2.74
C THR A 459 -19.89 32.82 2.91
N ASP A 460 -19.78 34.07 2.47
CA ASP A 460 -18.52 34.83 2.61
C ASP A 460 -18.06 34.96 4.07
N LYS A 461 -18.99 34.87 5.04
CA LYS A 461 -18.68 34.89 6.47
C LYS A 461 -18.06 33.58 6.95
N ASN A 462 -18.63 32.44 6.59
CA ASN A 462 -18.13 31.14 7.06
C ASN A 462 -16.94 30.63 6.23
N GLU A 463 -16.81 31.03 4.96
CA GLU A 463 -15.62 30.72 4.15
C GLU A 463 -14.35 31.28 4.81
N LYS A 464 -14.42 32.50 5.34
CA LYS A 464 -13.30 33.14 6.06
C LYS A 464 -12.82 32.37 7.28
N THR A 465 -13.67 31.55 7.91
CA THR A 465 -13.29 30.82 9.13
C THR A 465 -12.42 29.59 8.83
N ILE A 466 -12.35 29.14 7.58
CA ILE A 466 -11.59 27.94 7.19
C ILE A 466 -10.34 28.25 6.35
N LEU A 467 -10.18 29.47 5.83
CA LEU A 467 -9.07 29.83 4.92
C LEU A 467 -7.68 29.57 5.49
N ALA A 468 -7.43 29.96 6.74
CA ALA A 468 -6.12 29.83 7.37
C ALA A 468 -5.73 28.36 7.55
N ASP A 469 -6.68 27.49 7.91
CA ASP A 469 -6.42 26.07 8.09
C ASP A 469 -6.36 25.31 6.76
N LEU A 470 -7.13 25.71 5.75
CA LEU A 470 -6.97 25.18 4.39
C LEU A 470 -5.59 25.53 3.81
N ASN A 471 -5.13 26.79 3.99
CA ASN A 471 -3.79 27.17 3.54
C ASN A 471 -2.71 26.39 4.29
N TRP A 472 -2.86 26.23 5.61
CA TRP A 472 -1.94 25.43 6.39
C TRP A 472 -1.92 23.98 5.92
N LEU A 473 -3.08 23.33 5.79
CA LEU A 473 -3.22 21.92 5.43
C LEU A 473 -2.65 21.61 4.04
N TYR A 474 -2.92 22.46 3.05
CA TYR A 474 -2.54 22.19 1.67
C TYR A 474 -1.17 22.73 1.27
N ASN A 475 -0.75 23.87 1.83
CA ASN A 475 0.44 24.59 1.34
C ASN A 475 1.59 24.62 2.34
N GLU A 476 1.32 24.81 3.63
CA GLU A 476 2.37 24.96 4.66
C GLU A 476 2.81 23.60 5.18
N LEU A 477 1.86 22.81 5.69
CA LEU A 477 2.10 21.53 6.35
C LEU A 477 2.90 20.54 5.49
N PRO A 478 2.59 20.32 4.20
CA PRO A 478 3.38 19.40 3.36
C PRO A 478 4.82 19.87 3.13
N LYS A 479 5.09 21.17 3.30
CA LYS A 479 6.44 21.73 3.15
C LYS A 479 7.22 21.70 4.47
N THR A 480 6.56 21.96 5.59
CA THR A 480 7.19 22.10 6.90
C THR A 480 7.33 20.78 7.63
N TYR A 481 6.32 19.90 7.57
CA TYR A 481 6.37 18.62 8.25
C TYR A 481 7.20 17.62 7.46
N LYS A 482 8.22 17.04 8.09
CA LYS A 482 9.15 16.05 7.50
C LYS A 482 9.00 14.64 8.08
N GLY A 483 8.15 14.48 9.10
CA GLY A 483 7.85 13.17 9.67
C GLY A 483 6.92 12.36 8.77
N GLN A 484 6.75 11.09 9.11
CA GLN A 484 5.83 10.17 8.42
C GLN A 484 4.61 9.79 9.29
N ASP A 485 4.62 10.19 10.56
CA ASP A 485 3.64 9.73 11.55
C ASP A 485 2.32 10.51 11.45
N PHE A 486 2.37 11.83 11.18
CA PHE A 486 1.19 12.68 11.24
C PHE A 486 0.22 12.41 10.09
N ARG A 487 -1.00 11.99 10.44
CA ARG A 487 -2.05 11.61 9.50
C ARG A 487 -2.94 12.82 9.20
N TYR A 488 -2.71 13.46 8.05
CA TYR A 488 -3.47 14.64 7.60
C TYR A 488 -4.07 14.50 6.21
N GLN A 489 -3.73 13.41 5.50
CA GLN A 489 -4.14 13.14 4.13
C GLN A 489 -5.66 12.90 4.06
N ASN A 490 -6.25 12.23 5.05
CA ASN A 490 -7.70 12.07 5.14
C ASN A 490 -8.41 13.43 5.23
N ALA A 491 -7.98 14.34 6.11
CA ALA A 491 -8.56 15.68 6.22
C ALA A 491 -8.38 16.47 4.91
N SER A 492 -7.23 16.32 4.25
CA SER A 492 -6.95 16.97 2.97
C SER A 492 -7.90 16.46 1.87
N SER A 493 -8.12 15.16 1.77
CA SER A 493 -9.05 14.53 0.82
C SER A 493 -10.51 14.87 1.15
N TRP A 494 -10.92 14.67 2.40
CA TRP A 494 -12.26 14.94 2.89
C TRP A 494 -12.66 16.40 2.70
N SER A 495 -11.80 17.37 3.08
CA SER A 495 -12.13 18.79 2.95
C SER A 495 -12.26 19.24 1.49
N ARG A 496 -11.50 18.64 0.58
CA ARG A 496 -11.67 18.80 -0.88
C ARG A 496 -13.05 18.33 -1.33
N ASN A 497 -13.43 17.09 -1.02
CA ASN A 497 -14.74 16.56 -1.38
C ASN A 497 -15.90 17.35 -0.74
N TYR A 498 -15.74 17.76 0.52
CA TYR A 498 -16.70 18.58 1.24
C TYR A 498 -16.90 19.95 0.56
N LEU A 499 -15.81 20.65 0.19
CA LEU A 499 -15.90 21.91 -0.57
C LEU A 499 -16.54 21.71 -1.93
N SER A 500 -16.19 20.63 -2.65
CA SER A 500 -16.79 20.31 -3.94
C SER A 500 -18.32 20.21 -3.83
N VAL A 501 -18.84 19.51 -2.81
CA VAL A 501 -20.29 19.41 -2.55
C VAL A 501 -20.91 20.77 -2.19
N LEU A 502 -20.22 21.61 -1.40
CA LEU A 502 -20.69 22.96 -1.06
C LEU A 502 -20.77 23.88 -2.28
N TYR A 503 -19.78 23.84 -3.17
CA TYR A 503 -19.78 24.64 -4.41
C TYR A 503 -20.79 24.13 -5.43
N ARG A 504 -21.01 22.81 -5.51
CA ARG A 504 -22.12 22.24 -6.28
C ARG A 504 -23.47 22.80 -5.81
N ALA A 505 -23.68 22.88 -4.50
CA ALA A 505 -24.91 23.46 -3.93
C ALA A 505 -25.05 24.98 -4.18
N LYS A 506 -23.94 25.67 -4.48
CA LYS A 506 -23.90 27.08 -4.91
C LYS A 506 -24.03 27.24 -6.43
N SER A 507 -24.17 26.14 -7.18
CA SER A 507 -24.17 26.13 -8.65
C SER A 507 -22.89 26.74 -9.26
N ASP A 508 -21.74 26.50 -8.62
CA ASP A 508 -20.41 26.91 -9.09
C ASP A 508 -19.62 25.69 -9.61
N PRO A 509 -19.79 25.30 -10.88
CA PRO A 509 -19.19 24.09 -11.42
C PRO A 509 -17.66 24.17 -11.51
N VAL A 510 -17.08 25.37 -11.58
CA VAL A 510 -15.62 25.55 -11.67
C VAL A 510 -14.97 25.26 -10.33
N MET A 511 -15.48 25.86 -9.26
CA MET A 511 -14.95 25.60 -7.91
C MET A 511 -15.31 24.18 -7.42
N GLU A 512 -16.46 23.65 -7.84
CA GLU A 512 -16.81 22.23 -7.64
C GLU A 512 -15.73 21.31 -8.20
N GLU A 513 -15.34 21.52 -9.47
CA GLU A 513 -14.29 20.74 -10.15
C GLU A 513 -12.91 20.92 -9.52
N ILE A 514 -12.53 22.15 -9.18
CA ILE A 514 -11.23 22.46 -8.57
C ILE A 514 -11.02 21.72 -7.25
N PHE A 515 -12.05 21.71 -6.41
CA PHE A 515 -11.98 21.04 -5.11
C PHE A 515 -12.30 19.55 -5.19
N ARG A 516 -12.92 19.06 -6.27
CA ARG A 516 -13.18 17.63 -6.44
C ARG A 516 -11.89 16.84 -6.29
N GLU A 517 -11.91 15.81 -5.46
CA GLU A 517 -10.75 14.94 -5.33
C GLU A 517 -10.49 14.26 -6.68
N SER A 518 -9.22 14.30 -7.08
CA SER A 518 -8.88 13.95 -8.44
C SER A 518 -8.73 12.46 -8.61
N ARG A 519 -9.45 11.89 -9.58
CA ARG A 519 -9.43 10.45 -9.94
C ARG A 519 -8.17 10.00 -10.69
N TYR A 520 -7.02 10.64 -10.45
CA TYR A 520 -5.82 10.40 -11.26
C TYR A 520 -5.07 9.17 -10.78
N SER A 521 -5.64 8.01 -11.08
CA SER A 521 -4.99 6.71 -11.06
C SER A 521 -4.43 6.38 -12.45
N TYR A 522 -3.44 5.50 -12.50
CA TYR A 522 -2.92 4.90 -13.74
C TYR A 522 -4.00 4.13 -14.52
N TRP A 523 -5.13 3.79 -13.87
CA TRP A 523 -6.31 3.17 -14.45
C TRP A 523 -7.53 4.06 -14.16
N ASN A 524 -7.88 4.95 -15.09
CA ASN A 524 -8.87 6.02 -14.89
C ASN A 524 -9.64 6.30 -16.20
N ASP A 525 -10.96 6.52 -16.08
CA ASP A 525 -11.90 6.88 -17.16
C ASP A 525 -11.78 8.34 -17.65
N GLY A 526 -10.87 9.10 -17.05
CA GLY A 526 -10.54 10.49 -17.38
C GLY A 526 -11.38 11.50 -16.59
N ASN A 527 -11.69 12.65 -17.19
CA ASN A 527 -12.49 13.68 -16.54
C ASN A 527 -13.56 14.27 -17.47
N ALA A 528 -14.80 13.81 -17.29
CA ALA A 528 -15.95 14.23 -18.08
C ALA A 528 -16.34 15.72 -17.91
N PHE A 529 -15.80 16.44 -16.91
CA PHE A 529 -16.06 17.88 -16.74
C PHE A 529 -15.71 18.68 -18.01
N TYR A 530 -14.64 18.27 -18.69
CA TYR A 530 -14.08 18.93 -19.86
C TYR A 530 -14.79 18.61 -21.17
N ASP A 531 -15.66 17.59 -21.19
CA ASP A 531 -16.43 17.25 -22.39
C ASP A 531 -17.48 18.32 -22.70
N ASN A 532 -17.86 19.11 -21.68
CA ASN A 532 -18.75 20.26 -21.84
C ASN A 532 -17.94 21.53 -22.16
N GLU A 533 -18.11 22.07 -23.38
CA GLU A 533 -17.38 23.25 -23.84
C GLU A 533 -17.56 24.48 -22.93
N LYS A 534 -18.75 24.69 -22.36
CA LYS A 534 -19.00 25.81 -21.43
C LYS A 534 -18.17 25.66 -20.16
N ASN A 535 -18.09 24.45 -19.60
CA ASN A 535 -17.28 24.17 -18.42
C ASN A 535 -15.78 24.32 -18.72
N LEU A 536 -15.32 23.79 -19.85
CA LEU A 536 -13.94 23.91 -20.33
C LEU A 536 -13.51 25.39 -20.43
N GLN A 537 -14.33 26.24 -21.04
CA GLN A 537 -14.02 27.67 -21.18
C GLN A 537 -14.09 28.41 -19.85
N ALA A 538 -15.04 28.05 -18.97
CA ALA A 538 -15.16 28.64 -17.65
C ALA A 538 -13.91 28.37 -16.78
N ILE A 539 -13.40 27.12 -16.77
CA ILE A 539 -12.19 26.81 -16.01
C ILE A 539 -10.93 27.42 -16.62
N LYS A 540 -10.83 27.55 -17.95
CA LYS A 540 -9.75 28.31 -18.61
C LYS A 540 -9.75 29.79 -18.19
N THR A 541 -10.94 30.39 -18.12
CA THR A 541 -11.12 31.77 -17.66
C THR A 541 -10.69 31.92 -16.21
N PHE A 542 -11.09 30.98 -15.35
CA PHE A 542 -10.66 30.95 -13.95
C PHE A 542 -9.14 30.82 -13.80
N LEU A 543 -8.51 29.86 -14.49
CA LEU A 543 -7.08 29.63 -14.38
C LEU A 543 -6.28 30.86 -14.82
N SER A 544 -6.73 31.56 -15.85
CA SER A 544 -6.13 32.79 -16.37
C SER A 544 -6.43 34.05 -15.53
N LYS A 545 -7.39 34.01 -14.60
CA LYS A 545 -7.79 35.16 -13.77
C LYS A 545 -6.60 35.68 -12.93
N PRO A 546 -6.17 36.96 -13.04
CA PRO A 546 -5.06 37.47 -12.25
C PRO A 546 -5.44 37.72 -10.78
N ASN A 547 -6.63 38.29 -10.55
CA ASN A 547 -7.10 38.71 -9.22
C ASN A 547 -7.97 37.62 -8.58
N LYS A 548 -7.34 36.53 -8.14
CA LYS A 548 -8.00 35.44 -7.41
C LYS A 548 -8.26 35.83 -5.95
N THR A 549 -9.44 35.50 -5.41
CA THR A 549 -9.71 35.55 -3.96
C THR A 549 -8.85 34.52 -3.22
N GLU A 550 -8.78 34.58 -1.89
CA GLU A 550 -7.95 33.64 -1.13
C GLU A 550 -8.37 32.17 -1.32
N ILE A 551 -9.67 31.86 -1.35
CA ILE A 551 -10.13 30.50 -1.62
C ILE A 551 -9.82 30.05 -3.06
N GLU A 552 -9.90 30.97 -4.03
CA GLU A 552 -9.55 30.70 -5.42
C GLU A 552 -8.04 30.46 -5.58
N LYS A 553 -7.19 31.16 -4.82
CA LYS A 553 -5.74 30.91 -4.76
C LYS A 553 -5.43 29.53 -4.18
N ILE A 554 -6.09 29.17 -3.08
CA ILE A 554 -5.97 27.85 -2.46
C ILE A 554 -6.37 26.77 -3.47
N GLY A 555 -7.57 26.88 -4.06
CA GLY A 555 -8.09 25.95 -5.05
C GLY A 555 -7.16 25.81 -6.26
N ALA A 556 -6.73 26.92 -6.87
CA ALA A 556 -5.80 26.89 -8.01
C ALA A 556 -4.42 26.29 -7.66
N GLY A 557 -3.98 26.45 -6.41
CA GLY A 557 -2.74 25.88 -5.89
C GLY A 557 -2.78 24.35 -5.82
N ILE A 558 -3.90 23.78 -5.39
CA ILE A 558 -4.08 22.32 -5.25
C ILE A 558 -4.62 21.64 -6.51
N TYR A 559 -5.11 22.40 -7.49
CA TYR A 559 -5.64 21.84 -8.71
C TYR A 559 -4.53 21.30 -9.61
N ASN A 560 -4.63 20.02 -9.98
CA ASN A 560 -3.56 19.32 -10.70
C ASN A 560 -3.50 19.68 -12.19
N LEU A 561 -4.62 20.09 -12.81
CA LEU A 561 -4.67 20.46 -14.22
C LEU A 561 -4.36 21.95 -14.41
N LYS A 562 -3.52 22.25 -15.39
CA LYS A 562 -3.13 23.61 -15.78
C LYS A 562 -3.64 23.91 -17.19
N LEU A 563 -3.53 25.17 -17.62
CA LEU A 563 -3.96 25.60 -18.96
C LEU A 563 -3.34 24.75 -20.08
N LYS A 564 -2.08 24.35 -19.93
CA LYS A 564 -1.39 23.47 -20.89
C LYS A 564 -2.08 22.12 -21.07
N ASP A 565 -2.64 21.55 -20.01
CA ASP A 565 -3.29 20.23 -20.05
C ASP A 565 -4.64 20.31 -20.76
N ILE A 566 -5.37 21.41 -20.51
CA ILE A 566 -6.64 21.70 -21.18
C ILE A 566 -6.40 21.99 -22.68
N ASN A 567 -5.37 22.78 -23.00
CA ASN A 567 -4.99 23.04 -24.39
C ASN A 567 -4.54 21.75 -25.09
N ASN A 568 -3.85 20.84 -24.40
CA ASN A 568 -3.48 19.54 -24.95
C ASN A 568 -4.71 18.71 -25.29
N PHE A 569 -5.69 18.65 -24.38
CA PHE A 569 -6.98 18.00 -24.66
C PHE A 569 -7.69 18.59 -25.89
N GLN A 570 -7.75 19.92 -26.01
CA GLN A 570 -8.34 20.58 -27.19
C GLN A 570 -7.56 20.26 -28.48
N ALA A 571 -6.23 20.19 -28.41
CA ALA A 571 -5.40 19.81 -29.55
C ALA A 571 -5.66 18.37 -30.00
N VAL A 572 -5.79 17.43 -29.07
CA VAL A 572 -6.13 16.03 -29.35
C VAL A 572 -7.52 15.95 -29.98
N GLN A 573 -8.55 16.55 -29.38
CA GLN A 573 -9.91 16.54 -29.95
C GLN A 573 -9.95 17.14 -31.37
N ALA A 574 -9.30 18.28 -31.58
CA ALA A 574 -9.21 18.90 -32.89
C ALA A 574 -8.49 18.00 -33.91
N THR A 575 -7.47 17.24 -33.49
CA THR A 575 -6.76 16.28 -34.34
C THR A 575 -7.67 15.15 -34.79
N PHE A 576 -8.41 14.52 -33.88
CA PHE A 576 -9.36 13.45 -34.22
C PHE A 576 -10.54 13.96 -35.07
N GLN A 577 -10.90 15.24 -34.96
CA GLN A 577 -11.87 15.91 -35.84
C GLN A 577 -11.27 16.38 -37.18
N ASN A 578 -9.99 16.09 -37.44
CA ASN A 578 -9.24 16.52 -38.62
C ASN A 578 -9.13 18.06 -38.79
N LYS A 579 -9.27 18.83 -37.71
CA LYS A 579 -9.09 20.29 -37.66
C LYS A 579 -7.64 20.64 -37.35
N ILE A 580 -6.73 20.26 -38.23
CA ILE A 580 -5.28 20.25 -37.94
C ILE A 580 -4.71 21.64 -37.66
N SER A 581 -5.18 22.69 -38.34
CA SER A 581 -4.76 24.06 -38.05
C SER A 581 -5.15 24.51 -36.64
N GLU A 582 -6.35 24.16 -36.17
CA GLU A 582 -6.80 24.43 -34.79
C GLU A 582 -5.98 23.60 -33.79
N ALA A 583 -5.75 22.32 -34.10
CA ALA A 583 -4.93 21.43 -33.27
C ALA A 583 -3.51 21.98 -33.06
N ILE A 584 -2.86 22.50 -34.11
CA ILE A 584 -1.56 23.16 -34.01
C ILE A 584 -1.64 24.39 -33.09
N GLY A 585 -2.65 25.23 -33.26
CA GLY A 585 -2.83 26.43 -32.45
C GLY A 585 -3.02 26.13 -30.97
N PHE A 586 -3.74 25.04 -30.63
CA PHE A 586 -3.85 24.57 -29.25
C PHE A 586 -2.55 23.92 -28.75
N MET A 587 -1.91 23.08 -29.57
CA MET A 587 -0.67 22.38 -29.22
C MET A 587 0.47 23.36 -28.90
N GLN A 588 0.59 24.48 -29.63
CA GLN A 588 1.58 25.53 -29.35
C GLN A 588 1.40 26.20 -27.97
N GLN A 589 0.20 26.11 -27.38
CA GLN A 589 -0.11 26.63 -26.05
C GLN A 589 0.08 25.60 -24.92
N THR A 590 0.71 24.46 -25.20
CA THR A 590 0.91 23.36 -24.23
C THR A 590 2.30 23.33 -23.58
N ASP A 591 3.10 24.39 -23.78
CA ASP A 591 4.43 24.54 -23.21
C ASP A 591 5.34 23.34 -23.58
N SER A 592 5.84 22.56 -22.61
CA SER A 592 6.73 21.43 -22.87
C SER A 592 6.06 20.25 -23.59
N VAL A 593 4.72 20.14 -23.56
CA VAL A 593 4.00 18.98 -24.10
C VAL A 593 4.11 18.91 -25.63
N GLN A 594 4.15 20.06 -26.32
CA GLN A 594 4.29 20.12 -27.78
C GLN A 594 5.56 19.44 -28.31
N TYR A 595 6.58 19.31 -27.45
CA TYR A 595 7.87 18.69 -27.75
C TYR A 595 7.95 17.21 -27.34
N GLN A 596 6.91 16.64 -26.72
CA GLN A 596 6.88 15.22 -26.42
C GLN A 596 6.95 14.41 -27.72
N THR A 597 7.79 13.37 -27.71
CA THR A 597 8.02 12.54 -28.89
C THR A 597 7.26 11.23 -28.83
N PHE A 598 6.72 10.81 -29.96
CA PHE A 598 6.16 9.46 -30.09
C PHE A 598 7.21 8.39 -29.79
N LEU A 599 6.76 7.29 -29.19
CA LEU A 599 7.60 6.12 -28.92
C LEU A 599 7.88 5.28 -30.16
N GLY A 600 7.00 5.32 -31.17
CA GLY A 600 7.20 4.75 -32.51
C GLY A 600 6.99 5.81 -33.60
N ASN A 601 7.34 5.52 -34.85
CA ASN A 601 7.06 6.45 -35.94
C ASN A 601 5.55 6.42 -36.29
N PRO A 602 4.81 7.53 -36.08
CA PRO A 602 3.35 7.53 -36.27
C PRO A 602 2.94 7.43 -37.74
N PHE A 603 3.87 7.57 -38.71
CA PHE A 603 3.58 7.47 -40.14
C PHE A 603 3.82 6.07 -40.72
N ASN A 604 4.29 5.11 -39.92
CA ASN A 604 4.53 3.73 -40.36
C ASN A 604 3.23 2.90 -40.35
N GLY A 605 3.00 2.11 -41.40
CA GLY A 605 1.83 1.23 -41.50
C GLY A 605 2.26 -0.23 -41.60
N ASN A 606 2.54 -0.86 -40.45
CA ASN A 606 2.95 -2.26 -40.36
C ASN A 606 1.75 -3.21 -40.53
N ILE A 607 2.02 -4.43 -41.02
CA ILE A 607 0.98 -5.45 -41.19
C ILE A 607 0.47 -5.87 -39.81
N LYS A 608 1.37 -6.32 -38.94
CA LYS A 608 1.09 -6.63 -37.54
C LYS A 608 1.03 -5.35 -36.69
N ASP A 609 -0.02 -5.20 -35.90
CA ASP A 609 -0.07 -4.23 -34.80
C ASP A 609 0.75 -4.77 -33.62
N CYS A 610 1.90 -4.14 -33.31
CA CYS A 610 2.72 -4.51 -32.16
C CYS A 610 3.35 -3.26 -31.52
N HIS A 611 2.78 -2.82 -30.39
CA HIS A 611 3.26 -1.65 -29.65
C HIS A 611 4.74 -1.74 -29.29
N ASP A 612 5.13 -2.78 -28.56
CA ASP A 612 6.50 -2.91 -28.07
C ASP A 612 7.51 -3.07 -29.21
N CYS A 613 7.13 -3.78 -30.28
CA CYS A 613 7.97 -3.94 -31.46
C CYS A 613 8.19 -2.59 -32.15
N ASP A 614 7.12 -1.81 -32.34
CA ASP A 614 7.17 -0.52 -33.02
C ASP A 614 7.94 0.53 -32.20
N HIS A 615 7.86 0.44 -30.87
CA HIS A 615 8.61 1.32 -29.96
C HIS A 615 10.09 0.96 -29.91
N ALA A 616 10.42 -0.33 -29.99
CA ALA A 616 11.80 -0.81 -30.07
C ALA A 616 12.44 -0.61 -31.45
N ALA A 617 11.64 -0.45 -32.50
CA ALA A 617 12.14 -0.29 -33.86
C ALA A 617 12.99 0.98 -34.02
N TYR A 618 14.04 0.88 -34.84
CA TYR A 618 14.88 2.03 -35.14
C TYR A 618 14.08 3.14 -35.84
N GLN A 619 14.16 4.36 -35.30
CA GLN A 619 13.46 5.52 -35.82
C GLN A 619 14.46 6.51 -36.40
N LYS A 620 14.45 6.67 -37.74
CA LYS A 620 15.29 7.65 -38.44
C LYS A 620 14.97 9.09 -38.01
N LYS A 621 13.69 9.38 -37.74
CA LYS A 621 13.21 10.64 -37.17
C LYS A 621 12.27 10.31 -36.02
N LYS A 622 12.50 10.92 -34.86
CA LYS A 622 11.52 10.97 -33.78
C LYS A 622 10.63 12.19 -34.00
N TYR A 623 9.33 11.97 -34.07
CA TYR A 623 8.37 13.05 -34.26
C TYR A 623 7.92 13.57 -32.90
N SER A 624 8.08 14.87 -32.66
CA SER A 624 7.32 15.52 -31.59
C SER A 624 5.83 15.60 -31.96
N TYR A 625 4.96 15.85 -30.98
CA TYR A 625 3.54 16.06 -31.23
C TYR A 625 3.29 17.25 -32.16
N LEU A 626 4.04 18.33 -32.00
CA LEU A 626 3.95 19.46 -32.93
C LEU A 626 4.52 19.13 -34.32
N ASP A 627 5.62 18.39 -34.41
CA ASP A 627 6.15 17.93 -35.71
C ASP A 627 5.16 17.04 -36.45
N PHE A 628 4.48 16.16 -35.72
CA PHE A 628 3.44 15.28 -36.25
C PHE A 628 2.29 16.08 -36.87
N LEU A 629 1.74 17.06 -36.14
CA LEU A 629 0.65 17.91 -36.63
C LEU A 629 1.07 18.77 -37.83
N ASN A 630 2.25 19.38 -37.78
CA ASN A 630 2.79 20.15 -38.91
C ASN A 630 3.02 19.26 -40.14
N THR A 631 3.50 18.03 -39.95
CA THR A 631 3.71 17.07 -41.04
C THR A 631 2.37 16.67 -41.67
N ILE A 632 1.33 16.40 -40.87
CA ILE A 632 -0.03 16.16 -41.36
C ILE A 632 -0.52 17.35 -42.19
N LYS A 633 -0.38 18.57 -41.67
CA LYS A 633 -0.82 19.79 -42.37
C LYS A 633 -0.15 19.92 -43.74
N ILE A 634 1.17 19.74 -43.82
CA ILE A 634 1.92 19.77 -45.08
C ILE A 634 1.41 18.71 -46.06
N MET A 635 1.18 17.47 -45.60
CA MET A 635 0.64 16.41 -46.45
C MET A 635 -0.78 16.74 -46.95
N GLN A 636 -1.63 17.33 -46.11
CA GLN A 636 -2.97 17.77 -46.51
C GLN A 636 -2.94 18.90 -47.56
N GLU A 637 -2.03 19.86 -47.41
CA GLU A 637 -1.80 20.93 -48.40
C GLU A 637 -1.33 20.36 -49.74
N LYS A 638 -0.40 19.39 -49.73
CA LYS A 638 0.03 18.67 -50.94
C LYS A 638 -1.11 17.91 -51.61
N LEU A 639 -1.98 17.25 -50.83
CA LEU A 639 -3.18 16.61 -51.37
C LEU A 639 -4.13 17.61 -52.03
N ALA A 640 -4.32 18.80 -51.44
CA ALA A 640 -5.12 19.86 -52.04
C ALA A 640 -4.53 20.34 -53.39
N GLN A 641 -3.20 20.31 -53.51
CA GLN A 641 -2.46 20.62 -54.74
C GLN A 641 -2.33 19.44 -55.72
N LYS A 642 -2.89 18.27 -55.38
CA LYS A 642 -2.78 17.01 -56.14
C LYS A 642 -1.35 16.50 -56.32
N GLU A 643 -0.45 16.85 -55.38
CA GLU A 643 0.94 16.39 -55.38
C GLU A 643 1.08 15.06 -54.63
N ASP A 644 1.70 14.06 -55.28
CA ASP A 644 2.02 12.74 -54.69
C ASP A 644 0.85 12.15 -53.87
N VAL A 645 -0.32 12.10 -54.53
CA VAL A 645 -1.60 11.79 -53.88
C VAL A 645 -1.57 10.43 -53.18
N TYR A 646 -0.93 9.43 -53.81
CA TYR A 646 -0.80 8.10 -53.24
C TYR A 646 -0.04 8.10 -51.91
N THR A 647 1.20 8.62 -51.90
CA THR A 647 2.08 8.53 -50.73
C THR A 647 1.55 9.38 -49.58
N ASN A 648 1.12 10.62 -49.85
CA ASN A 648 0.57 11.50 -48.83
C ASN A 648 -0.71 10.91 -48.22
N SER A 649 -1.61 10.35 -49.03
CA SER A 649 -2.83 9.72 -48.51
C SER A 649 -2.52 8.47 -47.68
N LEU A 650 -1.57 7.63 -48.11
CA LEU A 650 -1.17 6.44 -47.36
C LEU A 650 -0.57 6.81 -46.00
N LEU A 651 0.35 7.78 -45.97
CA LEU A 651 0.99 8.23 -44.73
C LEU A 651 0.01 8.93 -43.78
N LEU A 652 -0.94 9.72 -44.31
CA LEU A 652 -2.03 10.29 -43.51
C LEU A 652 -2.93 9.20 -42.92
N GLY A 653 -3.26 8.17 -43.70
CA GLY A 653 -3.99 7.01 -43.20
C GLY A 653 -3.27 6.34 -42.03
N ASN A 654 -1.95 6.11 -42.16
CA ASN A 654 -1.13 5.56 -41.08
C ASN A 654 -1.08 6.48 -39.87
N ALA A 655 -0.90 7.79 -40.07
CA ALA A 655 -0.84 8.80 -39.02
C ALA A 655 -2.09 8.78 -38.14
N PHE A 656 -3.27 8.84 -38.76
CA PHE A 656 -4.52 8.80 -38.03
C PHE A 656 -4.81 7.43 -37.43
N TYR A 657 -4.40 6.33 -38.08
CA TYR A 657 -4.55 4.98 -37.51
C TYR A 657 -3.69 4.83 -36.25
N ASN A 658 -2.45 5.31 -36.30
CA ASN A 658 -1.48 5.10 -35.23
C ASN A 658 -1.83 5.85 -33.94
N ILE A 659 -2.56 6.96 -34.02
CA ILE A 659 -3.06 7.65 -32.82
C ILE A 659 -4.35 7.04 -32.27
N THR A 660 -4.99 6.08 -32.95
CA THR A 660 -6.12 5.33 -32.36
C THR A 660 -5.65 4.41 -31.24
N HIS A 661 -6.59 3.83 -30.49
CA HIS A 661 -6.32 2.79 -29.50
C HIS A 661 -5.58 1.57 -30.12
N PHE A 662 -5.71 1.31 -31.41
CA PHE A 662 -5.09 0.14 -32.06
C PHE A 662 -3.65 0.39 -32.52
N GLY A 663 -3.27 1.66 -32.58
CA GLY A 663 -2.05 2.14 -33.19
C GLY A 663 -0.92 2.39 -32.20
N ASN A 664 0.32 2.53 -32.68
CA ASN A 664 1.51 2.65 -31.81
C ASN A 664 1.68 4.01 -31.09
N GLY A 665 0.79 4.97 -31.32
CA GLY A 665 0.88 6.36 -30.89
C GLY A 665 -0.10 6.78 -29.79
N ARG A 666 -0.60 5.83 -28.97
CA ARG A 666 -1.57 6.10 -27.89
C ARG A 666 -1.17 7.23 -26.94
N THR A 667 0.13 7.42 -26.73
CA THR A 667 0.67 8.49 -25.86
C THR A 667 0.21 9.89 -26.27
N PHE A 668 -0.26 10.06 -27.52
CA PHE A 668 -0.82 11.32 -28.00
C PHE A 668 -2.15 11.68 -27.32
N TYR A 669 -3.02 10.71 -27.06
CA TYR A 669 -4.33 10.95 -26.42
C TYR A 669 -4.38 10.50 -24.97
N GLU A 670 -3.49 9.61 -24.52
CA GLU A 670 -3.45 9.13 -23.13
C GLU A 670 -2.95 10.24 -22.20
N ILE A 671 -3.90 11.09 -21.80
CA ILE A 671 -3.70 12.27 -20.97
C ILE A 671 -4.73 12.26 -19.85
N THR A 672 -4.43 12.99 -18.78
CA THR A 672 -5.26 13.05 -17.56
C THR A 672 -6.75 13.33 -17.79
N ILE A 673 -7.10 14.17 -18.78
CA ILE A 673 -8.49 14.50 -19.11
C ILE A 673 -9.18 13.38 -19.90
N ILE A 674 -8.46 12.64 -20.75
CA ILE A 674 -9.02 11.55 -21.57
C ILE A 674 -9.06 10.24 -20.77
N GLY A 675 -8.00 9.92 -20.03
CA GLY A 675 -7.85 8.69 -19.27
C GLY A 675 -6.65 7.84 -19.73
N TYR A 676 -6.45 6.72 -19.05
CA TYR A 676 -5.42 5.72 -19.36
C TYR A 676 -6.06 4.33 -19.23
N GLY A 677 -5.83 3.46 -20.21
CA GLY A 677 -6.46 2.14 -20.23
C GLY A 677 -5.83 1.18 -21.22
N SER A 678 -5.62 -0.07 -20.80
CA SER A 678 -5.16 -1.16 -21.66
C SER A 678 -6.24 -1.65 -22.62
N SER A 679 -7.50 -1.35 -22.31
CA SER A 679 -8.70 -1.65 -23.08
C SER A 679 -9.40 -0.34 -23.45
N PRO A 680 -9.99 -0.22 -24.66
CA PRO A 680 -10.75 0.97 -25.01
C PRO A 680 -12.01 1.13 -24.13
N TYR A 681 -12.58 0.02 -23.65
CA TYR A 681 -13.78 0.00 -22.79
C TYR A 681 -13.52 0.48 -21.35
N SER A 682 -12.26 0.84 -21.02
CA SER A 682 -11.92 1.50 -19.75
C SER A 682 -12.06 3.02 -19.83
N PHE A 683 -12.26 3.58 -21.02
CA PHE A 683 -12.49 5.00 -21.23
C PHE A 683 -13.98 5.30 -21.19
N ARG A 684 -14.34 6.53 -20.83
CA ARG A 684 -15.74 6.99 -20.94
C ARG A 684 -16.21 7.02 -22.40
N ASP A 685 -17.50 6.82 -22.62
CA ASP A 685 -18.13 6.64 -23.94
C ASP A 685 -17.67 7.63 -25.01
N SER A 686 -17.64 8.93 -24.68
CA SER A 686 -17.24 10.00 -25.61
C SER A 686 -15.79 9.85 -26.07
N MET A 687 -14.89 9.45 -25.17
CA MET A 687 -13.47 9.27 -25.46
C MET A 687 -13.22 7.94 -26.15
N GLU A 688 -13.88 6.88 -25.70
CA GLU A 688 -13.82 5.57 -26.34
C GLU A 688 -14.17 5.67 -27.83
N GLN A 689 -15.31 6.32 -28.16
CA GLN A 689 -15.73 6.53 -29.53
C GLN A 689 -14.69 7.32 -30.33
N MET A 690 -14.10 8.36 -29.74
CA MET A 690 -13.07 9.16 -30.39
C MET A 690 -11.81 8.34 -30.70
N ILE A 691 -11.27 7.63 -29.71
CA ILE A 691 -9.97 6.95 -29.84
C ILE A 691 -10.06 5.63 -30.61
N THR A 692 -11.25 5.06 -30.79
CA THR A 692 -11.46 3.82 -31.56
C THR A 692 -11.97 4.06 -32.98
N ASN A 693 -12.40 5.28 -33.32
CA ASN A 693 -12.92 5.61 -34.64
C ASN A 693 -11.83 5.47 -35.73
N CYS A 694 -12.10 4.61 -36.72
CA CYS A 694 -11.21 4.34 -37.85
C CYS A 694 -11.70 4.93 -39.19
N ASP A 695 -12.71 5.80 -39.19
CA ASP A 695 -13.29 6.42 -40.39
C ASP A 695 -12.27 7.33 -41.09
N LEU A 696 -11.55 8.15 -40.33
CA LEU A 696 -10.56 9.08 -40.87
C LEU A 696 -9.35 8.34 -41.49
N PRO A 697 -8.74 7.33 -40.81
CA PRO A 697 -7.77 6.44 -41.45
C PRO A 697 -8.31 5.77 -42.72
N LYS A 698 -9.53 5.20 -42.66
CA LYS A 698 -10.15 4.49 -43.80
C LYS A 698 -10.37 5.42 -44.99
N MET A 699 -10.80 6.66 -44.76
CA MET A 699 -10.96 7.68 -45.78
C MET A 699 -9.64 7.99 -46.50
N TYR A 700 -8.54 8.14 -45.77
CA TYR A 700 -7.23 8.37 -46.38
C TYR A 700 -6.67 7.13 -47.09
N TYR A 701 -6.86 5.92 -46.55
CA TYR A 701 -6.50 4.69 -47.25
C TYR A 701 -7.31 4.50 -48.55
N GLN A 702 -8.58 4.89 -48.56
CA GLN A 702 -9.41 4.88 -49.77
C GLN A 702 -8.89 5.87 -50.82
N LYS A 703 -8.51 7.09 -50.43
CA LYS A 703 -7.84 8.05 -51.34
C LYS A 703 -6.52 7.50 -51.89
N ALA A 704 -5.74 6.82 -51.05
CA ALA A 704 -4.50 6.16 -51.49
C ALA A 704 -4.82 5.04 -52.48
N PHE A 705 -5.84 4.22 -52.23
CA PHE A 705 -6.28 3.16 -53.14
C PHE A 705 -6.70 3.70 -54.51
N GLU A 706 -7.43 4.82 -54.56
CA GLU A 706 -7.86 5.47 -55.79
C GLU A 706 -6.68 6.04 -56.59
N ALA A 707 -5.64 6.55 -55.90
CA ALA A 707 -4.42 7.07 -56.52
C ALA A 707 -3.37 6.00 -56.85
N ALA A 708 -3.56 4.75 -56.39
CA ALA A 708 -2.61 3.67 -56.58
C ALA A 708 -2.54 3.22 -58.04
N THR A 709 -1.33 3.13 -58.58
CA THR A 709 -1.08 2.79 -59.99
C THR A 709 -0.68 1.33 -60.18
N THR A 710 -0.29 0.64 -59.11
CA THR A 710 0.14 -0.77 -59.14
C THR A 710 -0.76 -1.67 -58.31
N LYS A 711 -0.79 -2.96 -58.64
CA LYS A 711 -1.49 -3.97 -57.83
C LYS A 711 -0.92 -4.05 -56.40
N GLU A 712 0.40 -3.91 -56.22
CA GLU A 712 1.05 -3.89 -54.90
C GLU A 712 0.51 -2.77 -54.02
N GLN A 713 0.45 -1.56 -54.55
CA GLN A 713 -0.06 -0.40 -53.84
C GLN A 713 -1.54 -0.58 -53.46
N LYS A 714 -2.35 -1.14 -54.37
CA LYS A 714 -3.76 -1.44 -54.13
C LYS A 714 -3.95 -2.52 -53.06
N ALA A 715 -3.18 -3.62 -53.14
CA ALA A 715 -3.19 -4.69 -52.14
C ALA A 715 -2.89 -4.15 -50.74
N LYS A 716 -1.88 -3.27 -50.63
CA LYS A 716 -1.54 -2.58 -49.38
C LYS A 716 -2.69 -1.77 -48.81
N CYS A 717 -3.32 -0.91 -49.63
CA CYS A 717 -4.43 -0.08 -49.17
C CYS A 717 -5.64 -0.91 -48.75
N ILE A 718 -5.97 -1.98 -49.50
CA ILE A 718 -7.06 -2.90 -49.16
C ILE A 718 -6.82 -3.57 -47.81
N TYR A 719 -5.59 -4.04 -47.54
CA TYR A 719 -5.26 -4.63 -46.25
C TYR A 719 -5.41 -3.62 -45.10
N LEU A 720 -4.88 -2.40 -45.26
CA LEU A 720 -4.97 -1.36 -44.23
C LEU A 720 -6.42 -0.96 -43.94
N MET A 721 -7.28 -0.87 -44.96
CA MET A 721 -8.73 -0.70 -44.77
C MET A 721 -9.37 -1.90 -44.06
N SER A 722 -8.91 -3.12 -44.33
CA SER A 722 -9.39 -4.34 -43.66
C SER A 722 -9.08 -4.33 -42.16
N LYS A 723 -7.95 -3.75 -41.74
CA LYS A 723 -7.64 -3.57 -40.30
C LYS A 723 -8.68 -2.68 -39.62
N CYS A 724 -9.09 -1.59 -40.27
CA CYS A 724 -10.16 -0.72 -39.76
C CYS A 724 -11.50 -1.48 -39.66
N GLU A 725 -11.85 -2.30 -40.66
CA GLU A 725 -13.08 -3.13 -40.65
C GLU A 725 -13.08 -4.14 -39.49
N ARG A 726 -11.94 -4.82 -39.28
CA ARG A 726 -11.74 -5.72 -38.14
C ARG A 726 -11.95 -4.99 -36.81
N ASN A 727 -11.32 -3.83 -36.64
CA ASN A 727 -11.41 -3.07 -35.40
C ASN A 727 -12.84 -2.59 -35.13
N GLN A 728 -13.55 -2.09 -36.17
CA GLN A 728 -14.94 -1.69 -36.05
C GLN A 728 -15.84 -2.85 -35.62
N TYR A 729 -15.65 -4.05 -36.18
CA TYR A 729 -16.41 -5.22 -35.75
C TYR A 729 -16.23 -5.51 -34.26
N TYR A 730 -14.99 -5.48 -33.77
CA TYR A 730 -14.75 -5.73 -32.35
C TYR A 730 -15.36 -4.62 -31.48
N ASN A 731 -15.22 -3.35 -31.86
CA ASN A 731 -15.92 -2.26 -31.16
C ASN A 731 -17.43 -2.51 -31.12
N ASP A 732 -18.07 -2.81 -32.25
CA ASP A 732 -19.50 -3.09 -32.31
C ASP A 732 -19.91 -4.33 -31.50
N LYS A 733 -19.03 -5.32 -31.38
CA LYS A 733 -19.28 -6.56 -30.63
C LYS A 733 -19.23 -6.30 -29.12
N TYR A 734 -18.18 -5.64 -28.66
CA TYR A 734 -17.92 -5.41 -27.25
C TYR A 734 -18.71 -4.22 -26.68
N ASN A 735 -19.09 -3.24 -27.50
CA ASN A 735 -19.90 -2.09 -27.06
C ASN A 735 -21.38 -2.43 -26.84
N LYS A 736 -21.82 -3.62 -27.26
CA LYS A 736 -23.21 -4.08 -27.10
C LYS A 736 -23.48 -4.82 -25.79
N VAL A 737 -22.45 -5.04 -24.98
CA VAL A 737 -22.55 -5.78 -23.72
C VAL A 737 -22.14 -4.91 -22.54
N ASN A 738 -22.75 -5.15 -21.38
CA ASN A 738 -22.39 -4.43 -20.16
C ASN A 738 -21.12 -4.99 -19.51
N SER A 739 -20.72 -6.19 -19.92
CA SER A 739 -19.55 -6.90 -19.41
C SER A 739 -19.01 -7.82 -20.50
N TRP A 740 -17.69 -7.84 -20.68
CA TRP A 740 -17.02 -8.73 -21.62
C TRP A 740 -17.25 -10.23 -21.31
N TRP A 741 -17.71 -10.57 -20.10
CA TRP A 741 -18.02 -11.93 -19.65
C TRP A 741 -19.36 -12.42 -20.23
N GLU A 742 -20.19 -11.50 -20.75
CA GLU A 742 -21.46 -11.80 -21.42
C GLU A 742 -21.26 -12.27 -22.86
N ILE A 743 -20.07 -12.05 -23.43
CA ILE A 743 -19.76 -12.46 -24.79
C ILE A 743 -19.47 -13.95 -24.79
N GLN A 744 -20.35 -14.72 -25.43
CA GLN A 744 -20.10 -16.12 -25.73
C GLN A 744 -18.95 -16.24 -26.72
N GLU A 745 -18.11 -17.26 -26.54
CA GLU A 745 -17.06 -17.59 -27.50
C GLU A 745 -17.67 -17.87 -28.88
N ASP A 746 -17.11 -17.25 -29.92
CA ASP A 746 -17.57 -17.49 -31.28
C ASP A 746 -17.22 -18.93 -31.69
N LYS A 747 -18.16 -19.66 -32.29
CA LYS A 747 -17.90 -20.99 -32.88
C LYS A 747 -16.91 -20.93 -34.06
N VAL A 748 -16.69 -19.76 -34.64
CA VAL A 748 -15.76 -19.52 -35.75
C VAL A 748 -14.68 -18.57 -35.26
N ASN A 749 -13.44 -19.04 -35.27
CA ASN A 749 -12.27 -18.26 -34.82
C ASN A 749 -11.87 -17.13 -35.79
N PHE A 750 -12.62 -16.90 -36.89
CA PHE A 750 -12.32 -15.84 -37.85
C PHE A 750 -13.54 -15.40 -38.70
N ILE A 751 -13.52 -14.17 -39.22
CA ILE A 751 -14.50 -13.57 -40.15
C ILE A 751 -13.77 -13.04 -41.39
N ALA A 752 -14.23 -13.45 -42.57
CA ALA A 752 -13.72 -12.93 -43.84
C ALA A 752 -14.30 -11.54 -44.15
N TRP A 753 -13.61 -10.49 -43.69
CA TRP A 753 -13.95 -9.09 -44.02
C TRP A 753 -13.95 -8.86 -45.53
N ASN A 754 -14.70 -7.87 -46.00
CA ASN A 754 -14.77 -7.57 -47.44
C ASN A 754 -13.39 -7.24 -48.01
N GLY A 755 -12.57 -6.48 -47.28
CA GLY A 755 -11.21 -6.23 -47.71
C GLY A 755 -10.34 -7.49 -47.80
N PHE A 756 -10.50 -8.48 -46.90
CA PHE A 756 -9.80 -9.77 -46.99
C PHE A 756 -10.23 -10.59 -48.21
N LYS A 757 -11.54 -10.63 -48.50
CA LYS A 757 -12.08 -11.29 -49.71
C LYS A 757 -11.51 -10.65 -50.97
N THR A 758 -11.50 -9.32 -51.04
CA THR A 758 -10.94 -8.56 -52.16
C THR A 758 -9.43 -8.78 -52.29
N LEU A 759 -8.69 -8.80 -51.18
CA LEU A 759 -7.25 -9.03 -51.15
C LEU A 759 -6.88 -10.40 -51.75
N GLN A 760 -7.63 -11.46 -51.42
CA GLN A 760 -7.45 -12.79 -52.01
C GLN A 760 -7.87 -12.87 -53.47
N LYS A 761 -9.05 -12.34 -53.80
CA LYS A 761 -9.62 -12.46 -55.14
C LYS A 761 -8.83 -11.68 -56.19
N ASP A 762 -8.48 -10.44 -55.88
CA ASP A 762 -8.01 -9.48 -56.89
C ASP A 762 -6.50 -9.23 -56.83
N TYR A 763 -5.82 -9.63 -55.74
CA TYR A 763 -4.42 -9.28 -55.46
C TYR A 763 -3.54 -10.43 -54.93
N SER A 764 -3.97 -11.70 -55.08
CA SER A 764 -3.20 -12.88 -54.63
C SER A 764 -1.85 -13.06 -55.34
N ASP A 765 -1.66 -12.42 -56.49
CA ASP A 765 -0.42 -12.40 -57.27
C ASP A 765 0.62 -11.39 -56.74
N THR A 766 0.27 -10.57 -55.75
CA THR A 766 1.16 -9.52 -55.22
C THR A 766 2.11 -10.05 -54.14
N LYS A 767 3.30 -9.46 -54.04
CA LYS A 767 4.25 -9.70 -52.95
C LYS A 767 3.65 -9.27 -51.61
N TYR A 768 2.94 -8.13 -51.58
CA TYR A 768 2.29 -7.66 -50.37
C TYR A 768 1.27 -8.67 -49.82
N TYR A 769 0.50 -9.34 -50.68
CA TYR A 769 -0.39 -10.42 -50.26
C TYR A 769 0.35 -11.57 -49.55
N GLN A 770 1.51 -11.97 -50.08
CA GLN A 770 2.35 -13.01 -49.47
C GLN A 770 2.91 -12.57 -48.11
N ASP A 771 3.29 -11.30 -47.98
CA ASP A 771 3.77 -10.74 -46.71
C ASP A 771 2.63 -10.70 -45.66
N VAL A 772 1.39 -10.39 -46.08
CA VAL A 772 0.22 -10.46 -45.19
C VAL A 772 -0.05 -11.88 -44.73
N ILE A 773 0.06 -12.89 -45.60
CA ILE A 773 -0.04 -14.30 -45.21
C ILE A 773 1.02 -14.65 -44.16
N ALA A 774 2.26 -14.19 -44.33
CA ALA A 774 3.36 -14.47 -43.42
C ALA A 774 3.18 -13.82 -42.03
N GLU A 775 2.62 -12.61 -41.98
CA GLU A 775 2.56 -11.82 -40.74
C GLU A 775 1.19 -11.82 -40.04
N CYS A 776 0.10 -12.12 -40.76
CA CYS A 776 -1.26 -12.08 -40.22
C CYS A 776 -1.87 -13.48 -40.11
N GLY A 777 -1.74 -14.11 -38.94
CA GLY A 777 -2.29 -15.46 -38.68
C GLY A 777 -3.81 -15.58 -38.94
N TYR A 778 -4.57 -14.50 -38.71
CA TYR A 778 -6.00 -14.45 -39.00
C TYR A 778 -6.29 -14.52 -40.51
N PHE A 779 -5.53 -13.77 -41.33
CA PHE A 779 -5.67 -13.81 -42.79
C PHE A 779 -5.17 -15.14 -43.37
N ASN A 780 -4.04 -15.65 -42.87
CA ASN A 780 -3.53 -16.97 -43.25
C ASN A 780 -4.54 -18.09 -42.98
N THR A 781 -5.28 -18.01 -41.86
CA THR A 781 -6.34 -18.97 -41.53
C THR A 781 -7.51 -18.89 -42.51
N TYR A 782 -7.89 -17.69 -42.97
CA TYR A 782 -8.93 -17.50 -43.98
C TYR A 782 -8.55 -18.06 -45.35
N VAL A 783 -7.30 -17.87 -45.79
CA VAL A 783 -6.84 -18.28 -47.12
C VAL A 783 -6.64 -19.80 -47.25
N ASN A 784 -6.30 -20.50 -46.17
CA ASN A 784 -6.00 -21.94 -46.18
C ASN A 784 -7.20 -22.84 -45.83
N GLN A 785 -8.41 -22.30 -45.86
CA GLN A 785 -9.66 -23.06 -45.83
C GLN A 785 -10.21 -23.19 -47.25
#